data_AF-A0A8J4W6H1-F1
#
_entry.id   AF-A0A8J4W6H1-F1
#
_cell.length_a   1.000
_cell.length_b   1.000
_cell.length_c   1.000
_cell.angle_alpha   90.00
_cell.angle_beta   90.00
_cell.angle_gamma   90.00
#
_symmetry.space_group_name_H-M   'P 1'
#
loop_
_entity.id
_entity.type
_entity.pdbx_description
1 polymer ?
#
loop_
_entity_poly.entity_id
_entity_poly.type
_entity_poly.pdbx_seq_one_letter_code
_entity_poly.pdbx_strand_id
1 'polypeptide(L)'
;MDRTFLMVKPDGVQRGLIGRIVSRLEDKGFKLVAGKLVQMSEDQAKRHYAEHEGKPFFDDLVRFITSGPVFAMVWEGDDIVALARIVIGKTNVKEAAPGEEPYTLAMILDTMGILKGSSITASDLDEGALAKAKEGRYMERSLKDVPKDTANRYFKQDGLVYRIDEQLKSSVKFMKQNLLLDRFDEGYDLILHRRQKGYGRGRRMQIEKDQANFVGGIRHGYTTGAPVALVVQNNDWKHWQNIMNIEPIEGSDEEKRRVHRPRPGHADLNGGLKYNLKDLRNVLERSSARETTVRVACGAIARQFLAEFGIKVAGRVLRIGEIEAPYQDLPIDELIEVTEASSVRVTDAETEKKMEAYIDQIKQEGDSIGGIVECIVEGVPVGLGSHVQYDRKLDARIAQGVMSINAFKGVEIGIGFEAGTIRGSQVHDEIVHSEERGYHRATNRLGGFEGGMTNGMPVVDMMTIAIEGKLDRSSAIVALGGGVVGDLAGFVAATYMRGIKFVQVPTTILAHDSSVGGKVAVNHPLAKNMIGAFHQPELVLYDVDTLQSLPPRDVSAGLSEMLKHGLIRDEAFAYWCEEHAEDLLALDPEALEYGLERGCSIKAEIVSQDERENGERALLNLGHTIGHAIEAIAGYGEFLHGEAISIGMAGSALLGEKLGAPAGLYDDTVRMLRSLRLPVTMPEHLNTDALMDAMMHDKKFREGHMVFIIPDRIGAARIVKDVPVTAVRDVIELLKKGD
;
A
#
# COMPACT_ATOMS: atom_id res chain seq x y z
N MET A 1 4.75 54.25 5.16
CA MET A 1 5.15 53.40 6.29
C MET A 1 3.96 53.12 7.19
N ASP A 2 3.40 51.94 7.01
CA ASP A 2 2.35 51.40 7.85
C ASP A 2 2.95 50.73 9.09
N ARG A 3 2.12 50.55 10.12
CA ARG A 3 2.50 49.78 11.31
C ARG A 3 1.61 48.56 11.47
N THR A 4 2.21 47.47 11.91
CA THR A 4 1.47 46.25 12.23
C THR A 4 1.94 45.66 13.55
N PHE A 5 1.00 44.99 14.23
CA PHE A 5 1.27 44.24 15.45
C PHE A 5 1.55 42.78 15.10
N LEU A 6 2.64 42.24 15.62
CA LEU A 6 3.01 40.82 15.50
C LEU A 6 3.34 40.27 16.88
N MET A 7 3.02 39.00 17.12
CA MET A 7 3.25 38.36 18.41
C MET A 7 3.83 36.96 18.23
N VAL A 8 4.92 36.67 18.94
CA VAL A 8 5.41 35.31 19.10
C VAL A 8 4.60 34.65 20.22
N LYS A 9 3.91 33.57 19.88
CA LYS A 9 3.05 32.80 20.81
C LYS A 9 3.89 32.01 21.84
N PRO A 10 3.28 31.50 22.92
CA PRO A 10 4.02 30.92 24.04
C PRO A 10 4.97 29.77 23.66
N ASP A 11 4.57 28.91 22.72
CA ASP A 11 5.40 27.82 22.20
C ASP A 11 6.67 28.34 21.51
N GLY A 12 6.55 29.39 20.67
CA GLY A 12 7.68 30.01 19.99
C GLY A 12 8.64 30.72 20.96
N VAL A 13 8.11 31.28 22.04
CA VAL A 13 8.91 31.87 23.11
C VAL A 13 9.66 30.80 23.91
N GLN A 14 8.96 29.74 24.33
CA GLN A 14 9.56 28.62 25.09
C GLN A 14 10.65 27.90 24.30
N ARG A 15 10.50 27.81 22.98
CA ARG A 15 11.49 27.22 22.06
C ARG A 15 12.65 28.17 21.72
N GLY A 16 12.70 29.38 22.29
CA GLY A 16 13.79 30.33 22.06
C GLY A 16 13.81 30.97 20.66
N LEU A 17 12.68 31.00 19.94
CA LEU A 17 12.65 31.39 18.51
C LEU A 17 12.60 32.90 18.26
N ILE A 18 12.54 33.73 19.30
CA ILE A 18 12.34 35.19 19.17
C ILE A 18 13.37 35.83 18.23
N GLY A 19 14.67 35.59 18.46
CA GLY A 19 15.74 36.20 17.68
C GLY A 19 15.69 35.83 16.19
N ARG A 20 15.39 34.55 15.89
CA ARG A 20 15.29 34.05 14.51
C ARG A 20 14.09 34.65 13.78
N ILE A 21 12.97 34.86 14.46
CA ILE A 21 11.76 35.47 13.90
C ILE A 21 11.97 36.96 13.65
N VAL A 22 12.59 37.68 14.59
CA VAL A 22 12.92 39.10 14.45
C VAL A 22 13.85 39.32 13.26
N SER A 23 14.92 38.54 13.15
CA SER A 23 15.90 38.65 12.05
C SER A 23 15.23 38.50 10.69
N ARG A 24 14.30 37.54 10.54
CA ARG A 24 13.56 37.33 9.29
C ARG A 24 12.72 38.53 8.85
N LEU A 25 12.22 39.33 9.78
CA LEU A 25 11.45 40.54 9.48
C LEU A 25 12.36 41.72 9.17
N GLU A 26 13.49 41.84 9.86
CA GLU A 26 14.53 42.84 9.58
C GLU A 26 15.15 42.64 8.19
N ASP A 27 15.41 41.40 7.78
CA ASP A 27 15.92 41.04 6.45
C ASP A 27 14.99 41.46 5.30
N LYS A 28 13.71 41.74 5.59
CA LYS A 28 12.73 42.27 4.62
C LYS A 28 12.71 43.80 4.56
N GLY A 29 13.56 44.46 5.35
CA GLY A 29 13.63 45.91 5.46
C GLY A 29 12.61 46.51 6.43
N PHE A 30 11.98 45.69 7.28
CA PHE A 30 11.07 46.21 8.31
C PHE A 30 11.83 46.66 9.55
N LYS A 31 11.34 47.71 10.19
CA LYS A 31 11.92 48.27 11.40
C LYS A 31 11.10 47.85 12.61
N LEU A 32 11.74 47.21 13.58
CA LEU A 32 11.14 46.95 14.89
C LEU A 32 11.02 48.28 15.66
N VAL A 33 9.79 48.70 15.95
CA VAL A 33 9.51 49.97 16.66
C VAL A 33 9.44 49.76 18.16
N ALA A 34 8.83 48.66 18.58
CA ALA A 34 8.71 48.28 19.99
C ALA A 34 8.57 46.77 20.13
N GLY A 35 9.13 46.21 21.21
CA GLY A 35 8.99 44.79 21.56
C GLY A 35 8.91 44.63 23.08
N LYS A 36 8.05 43.75 23.57
CA LYS A 36 7.89 43.48 25.00
C LYS A 36 7.51 42.02 25.25
N LEU A 37 8.19 41.38 26.20
CA LEU A 37 7.77 40.10 26.76
C LEU A 37 6.63 40.32 27.77
N VAL A 38 5.51 39.65 27.58
CA VAL A 38 4.28 39.85 28.36
C VAL A 38 3.68 38.51 28.74
N GLN A 39 3.27 38.34 29.99
CA GLN A 39 2.35 37.27 30.38
C GLN A 39 0.93 37.82 30.24
N MET A 40 0.15 37.31 29.30
CA MET A 40 -1.22 37.79 29.08
C MET A 40 -2.16 37.27 30.17
N SER A 41 -3.02 38.14 30.71
CA SER A 41 -4.16 37.67 31.52
C SER A 41 -5.28 37.12 30.63
N GLU A 42 -6.13 36.29 31.21
CA GLU A 42 -7.30 35.74 30.51
C GLU A 42 -8.22 36.84 29.95
N ASP A 43 -8.43 37.91 30.72
CA ASP A 43 -9.20 39.09 30.27
C ASP A 43 -8.54 39.84 29.12
N GLN A 44 -7.21 39.85 29.04
CA GLN A 44 -6.49 40.44 27.91
C GLN A 44 -6.60 39.54 26.68
N ALA A 45 -6.47 38.22 26.84
CA ALA A 45 -6.61 37.25 25.77
C ALA A 45 -8.02 37.25 25.17
N LYS A 46 -9.06 37.23 26.00
CA LYS A 46 -10.47 37.29 25.56
C LYS A 46 -10.78 38.56 24.79
N ARG A 47 -10.28 39.72 25.26
CA ARG A 47 -10.44 40.99 24.54
C ARG A 47 -9.67 41.02 23.22
N HIS A 48 -8.46 40.45 23.17
CA HIS A 48 -7.65 40.44 21.97
C HIS A 48 -8.23 39.53 20.86
N TYR A 49 -8.89 38.43 21.24
CA TYR A 49 -9.48 37.46 20.32
C TYR A 49 -11.02 37.51 20.29
N ALA A 50 -11.63 38.64 20.65
CA ALA A 50 -13.08 38.77 20.80
C ALA A 50 -13.85 38.37 19.51
N GLU A 51 -13.26 38.55 18.32
CA GLU A 51 -13.87 38.11 17.05
C GLU A 51 -14.02 36.59 16.89
N HIS A 52 -13.49 35.80 17.83
CA HIS A 52 -13.58 34.35 17.84
C HIS A 52 -14.53 33.82 18.93
N GLU A 53 -15.11 34.71 19.74
CA GLU A 53 -16.08 34.34 20.77
C GLU A 53 -17.26 33.57 20.16
N GLY A 54 -17.61 32.43 20.76
CA GLY A 54 -18.63 31.50 20.26
C GLY A 54 -18.13 30.46 19.24
N LYS A 55 -16.85 30.52 18.80
CA LYS A 55 -16.27 29.45 17.99
C LYS A 55 -15.82 28.27 18.88
N PRO A 56 -15.90 27.00 18.39
CA PRO A 56 -15.58 25.82 19.20
C PRO A 56 -14.18 25.80 19.80
N PHE A 57 -13.23 26.50 19.19
CA PHE A 57 -11.81 26.54 19.60
C PHE A 57 -11.44 27.77 20.43
N PHE A 58 -12.40 28.66 20.72
CA PHE A 58 -12.10 29.94 21.38
C PHE A 58 -11.50 29.76 22.77
N ASP A 59 -12.10 28.88 23.57
CA ASP A 59 -11.62 28.61 24.93
C ASP A 59 -10.22 28.00 24.94
N ASP A 60 -9.93 27.11 23.99
CA ASP A 60 -8.61 26.50 23.85
C ASP A 60 -7.56 27.52 23.39
N LEU A 61 -7.93 28.45 22.49
CA LEU A 61 -7.06 29.55 22.08
C LEU A 61 -6.70 30.47 23.25
N VAL A 62 -7.70 30.81 24.09
CA VAL A 62 -7.48 31.63 25.29
C VAL A 62 -6.59 30.88 26.28
N ARG A 63 -6.86 29.59 26.56
CA ARG A 63 -5.99 28.77 27.41
C ARG A 63 -4.56 28.71 26.87
N PHE A 64 -4.40 28.47 25.57
CA PHE A 64 -3.09 28.38 24.93
C PHE A 64 -2.31 29.69 25.03
N ILE A 65 -2.91 30.84 24.68
CA ILE A 65 -2.17 32.11 24.68
C ILE A 65 -1.81 32.58 26.11
N THR A 66 -2.57 32.14 27.12
CA THR A 66 -2.28 32.42 28.54
C THR A 66 -1.35 31.40 29.19
N SER A 67 -1.00 30.29 28.51
CA SER A 67 -0.20 29.20 29.06
C SER A 67 1.27 29.54 29.34
N GLY A 68 1.76 30.65 28.78
CA GLY A 68 3.13 31.09 28.94
C GLY A 68 3.35 32.51 28.39
N PRO A 69 4.58 33.03 28.46
CA PRO A 69 4.87 34.39 28.03
C PRO A 69 4.80 34.51 26.50
N VAL A 70 4.31 35.64 26.02
CA VAL A 70 4.32 36.03 24.60
C VAL A 70 5.30 37.16 24.37
N PHE A 71 5.84 37.25 23.16
CA PHE A 71 6.65 38.41 22.76
C PHE A 71 5.87 39.27 21.78
N ALA A 72 5.34 40.39 22.28
CA ALA A 72 4.50 41.33 21.55
C ALA A 72 5.36 42.40 20.87
N MET A 73 5.17 42.61 19.57
CA MET A 73 6.01 43.48 18.74
C MET A 73 5.18 44.42 17.87
N VAL A 74 5.71 45.61 17.61
CA VAL A 74 5.19 46.58 16.64
C VAL A 74 6.25 46.82 15.58
N TRP A 75 5.89 46.61 14.32
CA TRP A 75 6.77 46.76 13.18
C TRP A 75 6.31 47.88 12.25
N GLU A 76 7.26 48.56 11.61
CA GLU A 76 7.02 49.66 10.66
C GLU A 76 7.73 49.38 9.33
N GLY A 77 7.03 49.62 8.22
CA GLY A 77 7.54 49.43 6.86
C GLY A 77 6.46 49.70 5.80
N ASP A 78 6.83 49.73 4.53
CA ASP A 78 5.87 49.87 3.42
C ASP A 78 5.23 48.52 3.10
N ASP A 79 3.91 48.52 2.86
CA ASP A 79 3.07 47.32 2.65
C ASP A 79 3.22 46.23 3.73
N ILE A 80 3.62 46.63 4.94
CA ILE A 80 4.07 45.68 5.97
C ILE A 80 2.99 44.67 6.37
N VAL A 81 1.71 45.04 6.35
CA VAL A 81 0.61 44.11 6.67
C VAL A 81 0.54 42.98 5.64
N ALA A 82 0.65 43.30 4.34
CA ALA A 82 0.60 42.31 3.27
C ALA A 82 1.86 41.45 3.26
N LEU A 83 3.04 42.07 3.40
CA LEU A 83 4.31 41.37 3.39
C LEU A 83 4.55 40.53 4.66
N ALA A 84 4.14 41.00 5.84
CA ALA A 84 4.20 40.21 7.06
C ALA A 84 3.33 38.96 6.96
N ARG A 85 2.13 39.04 6.35
CA ARG A 85 1.29 37.86 6.08
C ARG A 85 1.95 36.85 5.14
N ILE A 86 2.78 37.30 4.20
CA ILE A 86 3.58 36.40 3.34
C ILE A 86 4.69 35.73 4.16
N VAL A 87 5.39 36.48 5.02
CA VAL A 87 6.50 35.95 5.85
C VAL A 87 6.00 34.95 6.90
N ILE A 88 4.85 35.22 7.51
CA ILE A 88 4.20 34.33 8.48
C ILE A 88 3.69 33.06 7.78
N GLY A 89 3.53 33.11 6.46
CA GLY A 89 2.96 32.04 5.68
C GLY A 89 1.43 32.05 5.76
N LYS A 90 0.83 31.33 4.81
CA LYS A 90 -0.62 31.16 4.80
C LYS A 90 -1.03 30.24 5.95
N THR A 91 -2.03 30.66 6.72
CA THR A 91 -2.59 29.87 7.83
C THR A 91 -3.25 28.58 7.33
N ASN A 92 -3.65 28.57 6.06
CA ASN A 92 -4.16 27.40 5.36
C ASN A 92 -3.02 26.80 4.52
N VAL A 93 -2.60 25.58 4.87
CA VAL A 93 -1.54 24.81 4.19
C VAL A 93 -1.78 24.70 2.68
N LYS A 94 -3.05 24.75 2.24
CA LYS A 94 -3.44 24.68 0.82
C LYS A 94 -3.04 25.90 -0.02
N GLU A 95 -2.68 27.03 0.58
CA GLU A 95 -2.35 28.26 -0.14
C GLU A 95 -0.82 28.51 -0.23
N ALA A 96 0.00 27.54 0.18
CA ALA A 96 1.45 27.70 0.30
C ALA A 96 2.28 27.32 -0.95
N ALA A 97 1.68 26.69 -1.96
CA ALA A 97 2.36 26.27 -3.20
C ALA A 97 2.02 27.21 -4.39
N PRO A 98 3.00 27.75 -5.15
CA PRO A 98 2.74 28.67 -6.25
C PRO A 98 2.34 28.00 -7.57
N GLY A 99 2.53 26.68 -7.73
CA GLY A 99 2.09 25.90 -8.90
C GLY A 99 2.93 26.06 -10.17
N GLU A 100 4.14 26.64 -10.07
CA GLU A 100 5.02 27.01 -11.18
C GLU A 100 6.11 25.95 -11.49
N GLU A 101 6.23 24.91 -10.67
CA GLU A 101 7.21 23.80 -10.72
C GLU A 101 7.18 22.98 -12.04
N PRO A 102 6.04 22.77 -12.71
CA PRO A 102 5.97 21.98 -13.94
C PRO A 102 6.81 22.53 -15.10
N TYR A 103 7.13 23.83 -15.10
CA TYR A 103 8.03 24.38 -16.09
C TYR A 103 9.49 24.00 -15.87
N THR A 104 9.92 23.81 -14.62
CA THR A 104 11.26 23.27 -14.31
C THR A 104 11.38 21.86 -14.88
N LEU A 105 10.35 21.04 -14.74
CA LEU A 105 10.29 19.71 -15.35
C LEU A 105 10.38 19.77 -16.88
N ALA A 106 9.67 20.71 -17.51
CA ALA A 106 9.76 20.91 -18.96
C ALA A 106 11.19 21.26 -19.42
N MET A 107 11.92 22.10 -18.67
CA MET A 107 13.32 22.44 -18.99
C MET A 107 14.22 21.21 -18.89
N ILE A 108 14.03 20.39 -17.85
CA ILE A 108 14.80 19.15 -17.65
C ILE A 108 14.56 18.19 -18.83
N LEU A 109 13.30 17.94 -19.21
CA LEU A 109 12.97 17.07 -20.34
C LEU A 109 13.48 17.60 -21.69
N ASP A 110 13.56 18.93 -21.86
CA ASP A 110 14.15 19.55 -23.04
C ASP A 110 15.67 19.39 -23.07
N THR A 111 16.36 19.53 -21.92
CA THR A 111 17.81 19.25 -21.83
C THR A 111 18.15 17.80 -22.12
N MET A 112 17.24 16.87 -21.82
CA MET A 112 17.38 15.45 -22.14
C MET A 112 16.97 15.09 -23.59
N GLY A 113 16.44 16.05 -24.35
CA GLY A 113 16.05 15.86 -25.75
C GLY A 113 14.75 15.08 -25.96
N ILE A 114 13.96 14.84 -24.90
CA ILE A 114 12.75 14.00 -24.94
C ILE A 114 11.44 14.77 -24.81
N LEU A 115 11.48 16.09 -24.55
CA LEU A 115 10.28 16.93 -24.38
C LEU A 115 9.26 16.79 -25.51
N LYS A 116 9.69 16.67 -26.77
CA LYS A 116 8.77 16.51 -27.93
C LYS A 116 7.98 15.19 -27.93
N GLY A 117 8.45 14.18 -27.20
CA GLY A 117 7.76 12.90 -27.02
C GLY A 117 7.09 12.78 -25.65
N SER A 118 7.09 13.84 -24.84
CA SER A 118 6.55 13.84 -23.48
C SER A 118 5.30 14.71 -23.39
N SER A 119 4.38 14.35 -22.48
CA SER A 119 3.25 15.18 -22.10
C SER A 119 3.42 15.61 -20.64
N ILE A 120 3.33 16.91 -20.36
CA ILE A 120 3.43 17.45 -19.01
C ILE A 120 2.08 18.06 -18.65
N THR A 121 1.45 17.49 -17.62
CA THR A 121 0.20 18.01 -17.08
C THR A 121 0.44 18.56 -15.68
N ALA A 122 0.20 19.85 -15.51
CA ALA A 122 0.29 20.59 -14.26
C ALA A 122 -1.11 20.72 -13.65
N SER A 123 -1.27 20.36 -12.39
CA SER A 123 -2.58 20.43 -11.77
C SER A 123 -2.59 20.88 -10.32
N ASP A 124 -3.68 21.56 -9.95
CA ASP A 124 -3.91 22.12 -8.62
C ASP A 124 -5.42 22.27 -8.38
N LEU A 125 -5.81 22.40 -7.11
CA LEU A 125 -7.15 22.72 -6.65
C LEU A 125 -7.50 24.19 -6.84
N ASP A 126 -6.50 25.05 -6.67
CA ASP A 126 -6.65 26.50 -6.70
C ASP A 126 -6.54 27.02 -8.15
N GLU A 127 -7.68 27.44 -8.69
CA GLU A 127 -7.73 28.05 -10.03
C GLU A 127 -6.93 29.35 -10.12
N GLY A 128 -6.77 30.08 -9.02
CA GLY A 128 -5.93 31.28 -8.93
C GLY A 128 -4.44 30.95 -9.04
N ALA A 129 -4.00 29.87 -8.37
CA ALA A 129 -2.63 29.37 -8.49
C ALA A 129 -2.34 28.90 -9.92
N LEU A 130 -3.25 28.13 -10.53
CA LEU A 130 -3.12 27.70 -11.93
C LEU A 130 -3.14 28.87 -12.91
N ALA A 131 -3.98 29.89 -12.68
CA ALA A 131 -4.03 31.07 -13.54
C ALA A 131 -2.71 31.85 -13.47
N LYS A 132 -2.16 32.03 -12.27
CA LYS A 132 -0.87 32.69 -12.05
C LYS A 132 0.28 31.89 -12.68
N ALA A 133 0.34 30.58 -12.45
CA ALA A 133 1.36 29.72 -13.04
C ALA A 133 1.31 29.74 -14.58
N LYS A 134 0.12 29.70 -15.18
CA LYS A 134 -0.10 29.83 -16.64
C LYS A 134 0.46 31.13 -17.22
N GLU A 135 0.61 32.20 -16.44
CA GLU A 135 1.22 33.43 -16.94
C GLU A 135 2.71 33.23 -17.28
N GLY A 136 3.41 32.37 -16.52
CA GLY A 136 4.83 32.07 -16.71
C GLY A 136 5.71 33.31 -16.51
N ARG A 137 5.39 34.15 -15.52
CA ARG A 137 6.06 35.43 -15.23
C ARG A 137 6.85 35.36 -13.92
N TYR A 138 8.11 35.78 -13.97
CA TYR A 138 9.05 35.67 -12.87
C TYR A 138 9.72 37.01 -12.59
N MET A 139 10.05 37.27 -11.33
CA MET A 139 10.86 38.43 -10.95
C MET A 139 12.35 38.08 -11.08
N GLU A 140 13.20 39.08 -11.21
CA GLU A 140 14.66 38.88 -11.32
C GLU A 140 15.23 38.03 -10.16
N ARG A 141 14.74 38.24 -8.92
CA ARG A 141 15.13 37.43 -7.76
C ARG A 141 14.79 35.94 -7.90
N SER A 142 13.75 35.59 -8.66
CA SER A 142 13.33 34.19 -8.88
C SER A 142 14.31 33.43 -9.77
N LEU A 143 15.17 34.16 -10.50
CA LEU A 143 16.21 33.59 -11.36
C LEU A 143 17.61 33.72 -10.74
N LYS A 144 17.73 34.22 -9.50
CA LYS A 144 19.02 34.52 -8.86
C LYS A 144 19.96 33.31 -8.83
N ASP A 145 19.40 32.12 -8.60
CA ASP A 145 20.14 30.86 -8.49
C ASP A 145 20.03 29.99 -9.75
N VAL A 146 19.42 30.52 -10.83
CA VAL A 146 19.31 29.82 -12.12
C VAL A 146 20.57 30.09 -12.95
N PRO A 147 21.27 29.05 -13.46
CA PRO A 147 22.44 29.24 -14.32
C PRO A 147 22.12 30.16 -15.52
N LYS A 148 23.03 31.07 -15.86
CA LYS A 148 22.82 32.08 -16.91
C LYS A 148 22.43 31.47 -18.26
N ASP A 149 23.02 30.34 -18.62
CA ASP A 149 22.72 29.66 -19.89
C ASP A 149 21.29 29.11 -19.92
N THR A 150 20.83 28.54 -18.80
CA THR A 150 19.45 28.09 -18.60
C THR A 150 18.49 29.28 -18.62
N ALA A 151 18.83 30.37 -17.94
CA ALA A 151 18.04 31.60 -17.91
C ALA A 151 17.87 32.18 -19.33
N ASN A 152 18.96 32.29 -20.09
CA ASN A 152 18.94 32.80 -21.46
C ASN A 152 18.18 31.89 -22.43
N ARG A 153 18.20 30.57 -22.18
CA ARG A 153 17.54 29.58 -23.04
C ARG A 153 16.03 29.56 -22.86
N TYR A 154 15.54 29.68 -21.63
CA TYR A 154 14.12 29.45 -21.32
C TYR A 154 13.36 30.69 -20.86
N PHE A 155 14.03 31.81 -20.61
CA PHE A 155 13.39 33.03 -20.15
C PHE A 155 13.74 34.22 -21.06
N LYS A 156 12.76 35.09 -21.28
CA LYS A 156 12.89 36.36 -22.03
C LYS A 156 12.51 37.51 -21.12
N GLN A 157 13.36 38.52 -21.05
CA GLN A 157 13.08 39.73 -20.27
C GLN A 157 11.97 40.54 -20.95
N ASP A 158 10.95 40.91 -20.16
CA ASP A 158 9.80 41.73 -20.56
C ASP A 158 9.59 42.83 -19.50
N GLY A 159 10.28 43.95 -19.67
CA GLY A 159 10.30 45.04 -18.69
C GLY A 159 11.02 44.65 -17.39
N LEU A 160 10.30 44.75 -16.25
CA LEU A 160 10.80 44.40 -14.92
C LEU A 160 10.61 42.92 -14.55
N VAL A 161 10.06 42.11 -15.46
CA VAL A 161 9.80 40.69 -15.24
C VAL A 161 10.41 39.84 -16.36
N TYR A 162 10.57 38.55 -16.09
CA TYR A 162 10.97 37.54 -17.06
C TYR A 162 9.78 36.68 -17.43
N ARG A 163 9.65 36.33 -18.71
CA ARG A 163 8.65 35.39 -19.20
C ARG A 163 9.27 34.11 -19.69
N ILE A 164 8.62 33.00 -19.43
CA ILE A 164 9.03 31.72 -19.98
C ILE A 164 8.86 31.68 -21.51
N ASP A 165 9.74 30.96 -22.20
CA ASP A 165 9.66 30.79 -23.65
C ASP A 165 8.37 30.07 -24.06
N GLU A 166 7.73 30.53 -25.14
CA GLU A 166 6.43 30.04 -25.60
C GLU A 166 6.44 28.56 -26.01
N GLN A 167 7.55 28.04 -26.54
CA GLN A 167 7.65 26.62 -26.88
C GLN A 167 7.57 25.78 -25.60
N LEU A 168 8.34 26.16 -24.58
CA LEU A 168 8.30 25.51 -23.27
C LEU A 168 6.93 25.68 -22.60
N LYS A 169 6.38 26.89 -22.70
CA LYS A 169 5.05 27.23 -22.17
C LYS A 169 3.95 26.33 -22.71
N SER A 170 3.97 26.07 -24.01
CA SER A 170 3.00 25.24 -24.71
C SER A 170 3.13 23.73 -24.41
N SER A 171 4.28 23.31 -23.86
CA SER A 171 4.54 21.90 -23.52
C SER A 171 3.90 21.47 -22.19
N VAL A 172 3.43 22.44 -21.38
CA VAL A 172 2.79 22.20 -20.09
C VAL A 172 1.30 22.53 -20.16
N LYS A 173 0.46 21.52 -19.97
CA LYS A 173 -0.99 21.66 -19.89
C LYS A 173 -1.42 21.86 -18.44
N PHE A 174 -1.97 23.01 -18.11
CA PHE A 174 -2.50 23.28 -16.79
C PHE A 174 -3.99 22.97 -16.72
N MET A 175 -4.38 22.10 -15.80
CA MET A 175 -5.77 21.76 -15.55
C MET A 175 -6.07 21.77 -14.04
N LYS A 176 -7.28 22.19 -13.69
CA LYS A 176 -7.76 21.98 -12.33
C LYS A 176 -7.93 20.48 -12.14
N GLN A 177 -7.26 19.93 -11.15
CA GLN A 177 -7.40 18.53 -10.79
C GLN A 177 -7.48 18.47 -9.28
N ASN A 178 -8.59 17.93 -8.80
CA ASN A 178 -8.76 17.73 -7.39
C ASN A 178 -8.41 16.30 -7.05
N LEU A 179 -7.18 16.07 -6.62
CA LEU A 179 -6.72 14.76 -6.16
C LEU A 179 -7.57 14.21 -5.00
N LEU A 180 -8.42 15.04 -4.36
CA LEU A 180 -9.39 14.68 -3.33
C LEU A 180 -10.86 14.63 -3.82
N LEU A 181 -11.20 15.07 -5.03
CA LEU A 181 -12.57 15.05 -5.59
C LEU A 181 -12.70 14.36 -6.98
N ASP A 182 -11.60 14.01 -7.66
CA ASP A 182 -11.59 13.31 -8.94
C ASP A 182 -10.67 12.06 -8.88
N ARG A 183 -11.13 10.80 -8.76
CA ARG A 183 -12.49 10.23 -8.76
C ARG A 183 -12.60 8.98 -7.88
N PHE A 184 -13.59 9.00 -6.98
CA PHE A 184 -14.37 7.82 -6.59
C PHE A 184 -15.64 7.67 -7.46
N ASP A 185 -15.78 8.44 -8.55
CA ASP A 185 -17.06 8.59 -9.26
C ASP A 185 -16.92 8.57 -10.79
N GLU A 186 -16.83 7.36 -11.34
CA GLU A 186 -17.38 7.02 -12.67
C GLU A 186 -17.70 5.52 -12.81
N GLY A 187 -17.18 4.66 -11.93
CA GLY A 187 -17.39 3.21 -12.00
C GLY A 187 -18.35 2.61 -10.97
N TYR A 188 -18.59 3.27 -9.84
CA TYR A 188 -19.31 2.64 -8.71
C TYR A 188 -20.81 2.47 -8.99
N ASP A 189 -21.51 3.57 -9.30
CA ASP A 189 -22.90 3.54 -9.76
C ASP A 189 -23.00 2.90 -11.16
N LEU A 190 -21.93 2.91 -11.97
CA LEU A 190 -21.88 2.18 -13.24
C LEU A 190 -21.99 0.66 -13.03
N ILE A 191 -21.37 0.11 -11.98
CA ILE A 191 -21.47 -1.32 -11.63
C ILE A 191 -22.89 -1.66 -11.13
N LEU A 192 -23.53 -0.78 -10.37
CA LEU A 192 -24.95 -0.92 -10.00
C LEU A 192 -25.87 -0.80 -11.22
N HIS A 193 -25.59 0.13 -12.13
CA HIS A 193 -26.31 0.30 -13.39
C HIS A 193 -26.15 -0.92 -14.31
N ARG A 194 -24.95 -1.53 -14.38
CA ARG A 194 -24.72 -2.81 -15.09
C ARG A 194 -25.62 -3.92 -14.56
N ARG A 195 -25.84 -3.98 -13.25
CA ARG A 195 -26.83 -4.89 -12.64
C ARG A 195 -28.25 -4.59 -13.09
N GLN A 196 -28.59 -3.38 -13.54
CA GLN A 196 -29.93 -3.04 -14.03
C GLN A 196 -30.11 -3.33 -15.53
N LYS A 197 -29.02 -3.44 -16.30
CA LYS A 197 -29.02 -3.80 -17.74
C LYS A 197 -29.38 -5.27 -18.00
N GLY A 198 -29.84 -5.56 -19.22
CA GLY A 198 -30.16 -6.90 -19.70
C GLY A 198 -31.54 -6.95 -20.38
N TYR A 199 -31.58 -7.38 -21.65
CA TYR A 199 -32.82 -7.60 -22.38
C TYR A 199 -33.74 -8.59 -21.61
N GLY A 200 -35.05 -8.33 -21.61
CA GLY A 200 -36.03 -9.17 -20.89
C GLY A 200 -36.19 -8.90 -19.38
N ARG A 201 -35.43 -7.97 -18.77
CA ARG A 201 -35.61 -7.66 -17.35
C ARG A 201 -36.96 -7.02 -17.00
N GLY A 202 -37.47 -7.36 -15.81
CA GLY A 202 -38.79 -6.98 -15.35
C GLY A 202 -38.98 -5.48 -15.07
N ARG A 203 -40.25 -5.05 -15.04
CA ARG A 203 -40.69 -3.64 -14.88
C ARG A 203 -40.08 -2.92 -13.66
N ARG A 204 -39.75 -3.63 -12.58
CA ARG A 204 -39.14 -3.02 -11.39
C ARG A 204 -37.78 -2.38 -11.68
N MET A 205 -36.99 -2.94 -12.60
CA MET A 205 -35.71 -2.35 -13.00
C MET A 205 -35.87 -1.06 -13.83
N GLN A 206 -37.07 -0.79 -14.37
CA GLN A 206 -37.41 0.46 -15.07
C GLN A 206 -37.82 1.57 -14.07
N ILE A 207 -38.16 1.21 -12.84
CA ILE A 207 -38.59 2.12 -11.77
C ILE A 207 -37.42 2.50 -10.86
N GLU A 208 -36.61 1.51 -10.46
CA GLU A 208 -35.45 1.74 -9.59
C GLU A 208 -34.32 2.46 -10.33
N LYS A 209 -33.65 3.39 -9.64
CA LYS A 209 -32.39 4.00 -10.09
C LYS A 209 -31.42 3.80 -8.93
N ASP A 210 -30.67 2.71 -8.97
CA ASP A 210 -29.87 2.29 -7.83
C ASP A 210 -28.63 3.17 -7.69
N GLN A 211 -28.50 3.81 -6.53
CA GLN A 211 -27.30 4.55 -6.14
C GLN A 211 -26.93 4.15 -4.72
N ALA A 212 -25.63 3.98 -4.43
CA ALA A 212 -25.20 3.75 -3.06
C ALA A 212 -24.72 5.04 -2.40
N ASN A 213 -25.14 5.22 -1.16
CA ASN A 213 -24.68 6.28 -0.29
C ASN A 213 -23.74 5.68 0.76
N PHE A 214 -22.50 6.16 0.82
CA PHE A 214 -21.59 5.77 1.90
C PHE A 214 -21.93 6.53 3.18
N VAL A 215 -22.11 5.78 4.26
CA VAL A 215 -22.51 6.30 5.58
C VAL A 215 -21.48 6.00 6.67
N GLY A 216 -20.40 5.29 6.33
CA GLY A 216 -19.29 4.99 7.26
C GLY A 216 -18.09 4.38 6.55
N GLY A 217 -16.93 4.47 7.18
CA GLY A 217 -15.66 3.86 6.73
C GLY A 217 -14.97 4.52 5.54
N ILE A 218 -15.62 5.49 4.89
CA ILE A 218 -15.05 6.30 3.80
C ILE A 218 -14.99 7.76 4.22
N ARG A 219 -13.83 8.38 4.04
CA ARG A 219 -13.59 9.80 4.31
C ARG A 219 -12.76 10.39 3.18
N HIS A 220 -13.25 11.48 2.58
CA HIS A 220 -12.60 12.16 1.45
C HIS A 220 -12.29 11.23 0.26
N GLY A 221 -13.17 10.25 -0.03
CA GLY A 221 -12.97 9.31 -1.13
C GLY A 221 -12.02 8.15 -0.84
N TYR A 222 -11.48 8.04 0.37
CA TYR A 222 -10.59 6.94 0.78
C TYR A 222 -11.24 6.09 1.87
N THR A 223 -10.94 4.78 1.85
CA THR A 223 -11.24 3.91 2.98
C THR A 223 -10.37 4.31 4.17
N THR A 224 -10.95 4.25 5.36
CA THR A 224 -10.29 4.71 6.60
C THR A 224 -9.71 3.55 7.42
N GLY A 225 -9.81 2.31 6.92
CA GLY A 225 -9.57 1.09 7.69
C GLY A 225 -10.72 0.71 8.65
N ALA A 226 -11.61 1.65 8.97
CA ALA A 226 -12.84 1.37 9.70
C ALA A 226 -13.89 0.66 8.80
N PRO A 227 -14.91 0.01 9.37
CA PRO A 227 -15.95 -0.67 8.61
C PRO A 227 -16.62 0.25 7.58
N VAL A 228 -16.57 -0.15 6.30
CA VAL A 228 -17.28 0.56 5.23
C VAL A 228 -18.76 0.22 5.29
N ALA A 229 -19.59 1.24 5.50
CA ALA A 229 -21.04 1.12 5.53
C ALA A 229 -21.65 1.87 4.34
N LEU A 230 -22.55 1.19 3.62
CA LEU A 230 -23.22 1.73 2.43
C LEU A 230 -24.72 1.45 2.48
N VAL A 231 -25.49 2.37 1.91
CA VAL A 231 -26.96 2.31 1.86
C VAL A 231 -27.42 2.49 0.42
N VAL A 232 -28.11 1.50 -0.13
CA VAL A 232 -28.83 1.61 -1.41
C VAL A 232 -30.30 1.84 -1.12
N GLN A 233 -30.84 2.98 -1.56
CA GLN A 233 -32.24 3.32 -1.33
C GLN A 233 -33.16 2.50 -2.24
N ASN A 234 -34.33 2.15 -1.71
CA ASN A 234 -35.41 1.52 -2.48
C ASN A 234 -36.41 2.61 -2.87
N ASN A 235 -36.46 3.00 -4.14
CA ASN A 235 -37.30 4.12 -4.58
C ASN A 235 -38.78 3.79 -4.47
N ASP A 236 -39.14 2.51 -4.59
CA ASP A 236 -40.51 2.03 -4.46
C ASP A 236 -41.02 2.07 -3.00
N TRP A 237 -40.15 2.31 -2.01
CA TRP A 237 -40.50 2.35 -0.58
C TRP A 237 -41.74 3.20 -0.28
N LYS A 238 -41.95 4.30 -1.03
CA LYS A 238 -43.12 5.18 -0.90
C LYS A 238 -44.47 4.45 -1.00
N HIS A 239 -44.53 3.35 -1.76
CA HIS A 239 -45.74 2.52 -1.89
C HIS A 239 -45.83 1.39 -0.84
N TRP A 240 -44.77 1.18 -0.07
CA TRP A 240 -44.64 0.09 0.90
C TRP A 240 -44.62 0.54 2.36
N GLN A 241 -44.61 1.86 2.64
CA GLN A 241 -44.46 2.41 3.99
C GLN A 241 -45.44 1.82 5.01
N ASN A 242 -46.69 1.60 4.61
CA ASN A 242 -47.71 1.04 5.51
C ASN A 242 -47.59 -0.48 5.70
N ILE A 243 -47.10 -1.20 4.69
CA ILE A 243 -47.05 -2.68 4.67
C ILE A 243 -45.75 -3.19 5.31
N MET A 244 -44.66 -2.46 5.08
CA MET A 244 -43.31 -2.84 5.50
C MET A 244 -42.79 -1.94 6.62
N ASN A 245 -43.69 -1.26 7.35
CA ASN A 245 -43.30 -0.39 8.44
C ASN A 245 -42.54 -1.18 9.51
N ILE A 246 -41.60 -0.49 10.18
CA ILE A 246 -40.83 -1.12 11.26
C ILE A 246 -41.73 -1.36 12.48
N GLU A 247 -42.60 -0.39 12.79
CA GLU A 247 -43.56 -0.47 13.89
C GLU A 247 -44.94 -0.94 13.42
N PRO A 248 -45.73 -1.62 14.27
CA PRO A 248 -47.11 -1.94 13.95
C PRO A 248 -47.94 -0.68 13.65
N ILE A 249 -48.78 -0.73 12.61
CA ILE A 249 -49.71 0.35 12.27
C ILE A 249 -51.14 -0.15 12.49
N GLU A 250 -51.90 0.52 13.36
CA GLU A 250 -53.32 0.22 13.56
C GLU A 250 -54.14 0.53 12.30
N GLY A 251 -54.98 -0.41 11.86
CA GLY A 251 -55.84 -0.25 10.69
C GLY A 251 -55.10 -0.31 9.34
N SER A 252 -53.88 -0.84 9.30
CA SER A 252 -53.11 -0.99 8.06
C SER A 252 -53.73 -2.01 7.10
N ASP A 253 -53.47 -1.83 5.80
CA ASP A 253 -53.86 -2.77 4.74
C ASP A 253 -52.94 -4.01 4.66
N GLU A 254 -52.14 -4.29 5.69
CA GLU A 254 -51.16 -5.38 5.71
C GLU A 254 -51.80 -6.74 5.39
N GLU A 255 -53.01 -6.99 5.91
CA GLU A 255 -53.75 -8.24 5.66
C GLU A 255 -54.05 -8.48 4.17
N LYS A 256 -54.24 -7.41 3.38
CA LYS A 256 -54.56 -7.51 1.94
C LYS A 256 -53.36 -7.92 1.10
N ARG A 257 -52.14 -7.82 1.63
CA ARG A 257 -50.88 -8.11 0.92
C ARG A 257 -50.14 -9.33 1.48
N ARG A 258 -50.75 -10.04 2.44
CA ARG A 258 -50.26 -11.33 2.94
C ARG A 258 -50.17 -12.33 1.81
N VAL A 259 -49.10 -13.11 1.82
CA VAL A 259 -48.85 -14.17 0.85
C VAL A 259 -49.05 -15.50 1.56
N HIS A 260 -50.07 -16.24 1.14
CA HIS A 260 -50.38 -17.57 1.70
C HIS A 260 -50.05 -18.73 0.77
N ARG A 261 -49.85 -18.45 -0.52
CA ARG A 261 -49.57 -19.48 -1.53
C ARG A 261 -48.07 -19.44 -1.85
N PRO A 262 -47.29 -20.46 -1.44
CA PRO A 262 -45.86 -20.50 -1.76
C PRO A 262 -45.65 -20.74 -3.26
N ARG A 263 -44.63 -20.09 -3.83
CA ARG A 263 -44.25 -20.29 -5.23
C ARG A 263 -43.26 -21.47 -5.35
N PRO A 264 -43.49 -22.44 -6.25
CA PRO A 264 -42.49 -23.47 -6.55
C PRO A 264 -41.14 -22.86 -6.93
N GLY A 265 -40.04 -23.47 -6.46
CA GLY A 265 -38.67 -22.99 -6.72
C GLY A 265 -38.19 -21.82 -5.85
N HIS A 266 -39.08 -21.17 -5.09
CA HIS A 266 -38.73 -20.07 -4.17
C HIS A 266 -38.55 -20.53 -2.72
N ALA A 267 -38.03 -19.64 -1.87
CA ALA A 267 -37.84 -19.89 -0.45
C ALA A 267 -39.15 -19.92 0.37
N ASP A 268 -40.28 -19.49 -0.22
CA ASP A 268 -41.54 -19.20 0.46
C ASP A 268 -41.98 -20.29 1.46
N LEU A 269 -42.20 -21.54 0.99
CA LEU A 269 -42.70 -22.63 1.84
C LEU A 269 -41.69 -23.01 2.93
N ASN A 270 -40.44 -23.26 2.54
CA ASN A 270 -39.40 -23.71 3.47
C ASN A 270 -39.08 -22.64 4.51
N GLY A 271 -39.05 -21.37 4.13
CA GLY A 271 -38.87 -20.25 5.04
C GLY A 271 -40.06 -20.08 5.98
N GLY A 272 -41.29 -20.18 5.46
CA GLY A 272 -42.51 -20.10 6.27
C GLY A 272 -42.54 -21.19 7.34
N LEU A 273 -42.20 -22.42 6.97
CA LEU A 273 -42.09 -23.54 7.92
C LEU A 273 -40.93 -23.33 8.92
N LYS A 274 -39.75 -22.95 8.45
CA LYS A 274 -38.54 -22.75 9.29
C LYS A 274 -38.74 -21.69 10.36
N TYR A 275 -39.43 -20.60 10.03
CA TYR A 275 -39.64 -19.46 10.92
C TYR A 275 -41.06 -19.40 11.51
N ASN A 276 -41.88 -20.45 11.28
CA ASN A 276 -43.26 -20.55 11.74
C ASN A 276 -44.13 -19.32 11.38
N LEU A 277 -44.04 -18.88 10.12
CA LEU A 277 -44.73 -17.68 9.62
C LEU A 277 -46.01 -18.07 8.85
N LYS A 278 -47.08 -17.33 9.12
CA LYS A 278 -48.36 -17.45 8.38
C LYS A 278 -48.43 -16.55 7.15
N ASP A 279 -47.61 -15.50 7.13
CA ASP A 279 -47.41 -14.63 5.98
C ASP A 279 -46.02 -14.87 5.38
N LEU A 280 -45.99 -15.37 4.15
CA LEU A 280 -44.78 -15.68 3.41
C LEU A 280 -44.09 -14.44 2.84
N ARG A 281 -44.71 -13.25 2.91
CA ARG A 281 -44.10 -11.97 2.53
C ARG A 281 -42.80 -11.71 3.30
N ASN A 282 -42.77 -12.04 4.59
CA ASN A 282 -41.58 -11.93 5.44
C ASN A 282 -40.38 -12.74 4.92
N VAL A 283 -40.64 -13.86 4.26
CA VAL A 283 -39.60 -14.67 3.60
C VAL A 283 -39.23 -14.07 2.24
N LEU A 284 -40.25 -13.69 1.45
CA LEU A 284 -40.09 -13.18 0.09
C LEU A 284 -39.20 -11.94 0.05
N GLU A 285 -39.40 -10.98 0.95
CA GLU A 285 -38.69 -9.70 0.91
C GLU A 285 -37.19 -9.85 1.14
N ARG A 286 -36.77 -10.80 1.99
CA ARG A 286 -35.35 -11.08 2.20
C ARG A 286 -34.74 -12.05 1.19
N SER A 287 -35.52 -13.03 0.73
CA SER A 287 -35.05 -14.03 -0.26
C SER A 287 -35.08 -13.54 -1.71
N SER A 288 -35.60 -12.33 -1.94
CA SER A 288 -35.60 -11.67 -3.25
C SER A 288 -34.19 -11.39 -3.74
N ALA A 289 -33.97 -11.57 -5.05
CA ALA A 289 -32.72 -11.20 -5.72
C ALA A 289 -32.43 -9.70 -5.67
N ARG A 290 -33.33 -8.85 -5.15
CA ARG A 290 -33.05 -7.44 -4.85
C ARG A 290 -31.83 -7.28 -3.94
N GLU A 291 -31.60 -8.22 -3.03
CA GLU A 291 -30.43 -8.24 -2.15
C GLU A 291 -29.10 -8.22 -2.91
N THR A 292 -29.04 -8.81 -4.12
CA THR A 292 -27.83 -8.81 -4.95
C THR A 292 -27.36 -7.40 -5.32
N THR A 293 -28.24 -6.39 -5.24
CA THR A 293 -27.86 -4.97 -5.39
C THR A 293 -26.76 -4.58 -4.39
N VAL A 294 -26.90 -5.01 -3.12
CA VAL A 294 -25.91 -4.74 -2.08
C VAL A 294 -24.67 -5.60 -2.27
N ARG A 295 -24.81 -6.86 -2.73
CA ARG A 295 -23.65 -7.69 -3.08
C ARG A 295 -22.81 -7.07 -4.19
N VAL A 296 -23.46 -6.52 -5.21
CA VAL A 296 -22.79 -5.82 -6.32
C VAL A 296 -22.12 -4.53 -5.85
N ALA A 297 -22.75 -3.78 -4.94
CA ALA A 297 -22.16 -2.61 -4.30
C ALA A 297 -20.86 -2.97 -3.54
N CYS A 298 -20.90 -3.99 -2.69
CA CYS A 298 -19.71 -4.51 -2.01
C CYS A 298 -18.67 -5.06 -3.00
N GLY A 299 -19.12 -5.75 -4.05
CA GLY A 299 -18.28 -6.28 -5.12
C GLY A 299 -17.58 -5.20 -5.93
N ALA A 300 -18.16 -3.99 -6.06
CA ALA A 300 -17.52 -2.86 -6.70
C ALA A 300 -16.30 -2.38 -5.89
N ILE A 301 -16.40 -2.35 -4.56
CA ILE A 301 -15.26 -2.04 -3.67
C ILE A 301 -14.17 -3.11 -3.82
N ALA A 302 -14.56 -4.38 -3.78
CA ALA A 302 -13.61 -5.49 -3.98
C ALA A 302 -12.93 -5.41 -5.35
N ARG A 303 -13.68 -5.09 -6.41
CA ARG A 303 -13.14 -4.93 -7.77
C ARG A 303 -12.14 -3.78 -7.87
N GLN A 304 -12.38 -2.66 -7.18
CA GLN A 304 -11.42 -1.55 -7.10
C GLN A 304 -10.13 -1.98 -6.41
N PHE A 305 -10.25 -2.64 -5.24
CA PHE A 305 -9.09 -3.18 -4.54
C PHE A 305 -8.29 -4.15 -5.41
N LEU A 306 -8.97 -5.04 -6.14
CA LEU A 306 -8.34 -5.98 -7.07
C LEU A 306 -7.62 -5.23 -8.23
N ALA A 307 -8.22 -4.17 -8.76
CA ALA A 307 -7.64 -3.39 -9.85
C ALA A 307 -6.29 -2.73 -9.48
N GLU A 308 -6.07 -2.39 -8.22
CA GLU A 308 -4.76 -1.89 -7.73
C GLU A 308 -3.63 -2.93 -7.91
N PHE A 309 -3.96 -4.22 -8.00
CA PHE A 309 -3.02 -5.31 -8.27
C PHE A 309 -2.98 -5.71 -9.75
N GLY A 310 -3.59 -4.93 -10.64
CA GLY A 310 -3.74 -5.29 -12.06
C GLY A 310 -4.75 -6.42 -12.31
N ILE A 311 -5.54 -6.83 -11.30
CA ILE A 311 -6.55 -7.88 -11.45
C ILE A 311 -7.77 -7.31 -12.18
N LYS A 312 -8.13 -7.92 -13.30
CA LYS A 312 -9.29 -7.56 -14.12
C LYS A 312 -10.39 -8.61 -14.01
N VAL A 313 -11.65 -8.18 -14.01
CA VAL A 313 -12.83 -9.06 -13.90
C VAL A 313 -13.80 -8.79 -15.05
N ALA A 314 -14.05 -9.82 -15.83
CA ALA A 314 -15.01 -9.84 -16.93
C ALA A 314 -16.08 -10.91 -16.69
N GLY A 315 -17.21 -10.78 -17.38
CA GLY A 315 -18.22 -11.82 -17.38
C GLY A 315 -19.09 -11.76 -18.62
N ARG A 316 -19.44 -12.94 -19.12
CA ARG A 316 -20.23 -13.14 -20.34
C ARG A 316 -21.34 -14.16 -20.13
N VAL A 317 -22.33 -14.13 -21.00
CA VAL A 317 -23.36 -15.16 -21.11
C VAL A 317 -22.92 -16.17 -22.17
N LEU A 318 -22.88 -17.45 -21.80
CA LEU A 318 -22.58 -18.56 -22.71
C LEU A 318 -23.87 -19.16 -23.29
N ARG A 319 -24.94 -19.19 -22.51
CA ARG A 319 -26.21 -19.82 -22.92
C ARG A 319 -27.41 -19.13 -22.29
N ILE A 320 -28.51 -19.02 -23.05
CA ILE A 320 -29.84 -18.65 -22.57
C ILE A 320 -30.83 -19.70 -23.06
N GLY A 321 -31.39 -20.49 -22.15
CA GLY A 321 -32.19 -21.67 -22.46
C GLY A 321 -31.47 -22.62 -23.43
N GLU A 322 -32.02 -22.82 -24.63
CA GLU A 322 -31.46 -23.71 -25.65
C GLU A 322 -30.45 -23.03 -26.58
N ILE A 323 -30.31 -21.71 -26.50
CA ILE A 323 -29.43 -20.94 -27.39
C ILE A 323 -28.05 -20.80 -26.73
N GLU A 324 -27.05 -21.41 -27.36
CA GLU A 324 -25.65 -21.39 -26.93
C GLU A 324 -24.79 -20.55 -27.88
N ALA A 325 -23.92 -19.74 -27.30
CA ALA A 325 -22.97 -18.93 -28.04
C ALA A 325 -21.70 -19.73 -28.38
N PRO A 326 -21.10 -19.52 -29.56
CA PRO A 326 -19.79 -20.07 -29.84
C PRO A 326 -18.76 -19.47 -28.87
N TYR A 327 -17.88 -20.32 -28.34
CA TYR A 327 -16.82 -19.87 -27.44
C TYR A 327 -15.78 -19.06 -28.21
N GLN A 328 -15.50 -17.84 -27.74
CA GLN A 328 -14.49 -16.96 -28.31
C GLN A 328 -13.45 -16.64 -27.23
N ASP A 329 -12.20 -17.00 -27.48
CA ASP A 329 -11.09 -16.69 -26.58
C ASP A 329 -10.57 -15.28 -26.90
N LEU A 330 -11.12 -14.29 -26.19
CA LEU A 330 -10.81 -12.87 -26.38
C LEU A 330 -9.94 -12.36 -25.23
N PRO A 331 -8.98 -11.45 -25.49
CA PRO A 331 -8.32 -10.69 -24.44
C PRO A 331 -9.34 -10.02 -23.51
N ILE A 332 -9.07 -9.94 -22.20
CA ILE A 332 -10.09 -9.53 -21.23
C ILE A 332 -10.64 -8.12 -21.46
N ASP A 333 -9.82 -7.20 -21.97
CA ASP A 333 -10.28 -5.83 -22.26
C ASP A 333 -11.28 -5.81 -23.42
N GLU A 334 -11.01 -6.58 -24.48
CA GLU A 334 -11.92 -6.75 -25.61
C GLU A 334 -13.21 -7.50 -25.19
N LEU A 335 -13.07 -8.54 -24.36
CA LEU A 335 -14.21 -9.25 -23.79
C LEU A 335 -15.13 -8.31 -23.00
N ILE A 336 -14.57 -7.42 -22.18
CA ILE A 336 -15.33 -6.42 -21.43
C ILE A 336 -16.06 -5.49 -22.39
N GLU A 337 -15.38 -4.96 -23.41
CA GLU A 337 -15.98 -4.04 -24.37
C GLU A 337 -17.17 -4.67 -25.11
N VAL A 338 -16.97 -5.85 -25.68
CA VAL A 338 -18.00 -6.56 -26.45
C VAL A 338 -19.20 -6.94 -25.58
N THR A 339 -18.96 -7.47 -24.39
CA THR A 339 -20.04 -7.89 -23.48
C THR A 339 -20.79 -6.71 -22.84
N GLU A 340 -20.19 -5.53 -22.75
CA GLU A 340 -20.87 -4.31 -22.30
C GLU A 340 -21.72 -3.66 -23.40
N ALA A 341 -21.33 -3.84 -24.66
CA ALA A 341 -22.12 -3.40 -25.82
C ALA A 341 -23.34 -4.29 -26.07
N SER A 342 -23.26 -5.59 -25.73
CA SER A 342 -24.35 -6.54 -25.91
C SER A 342 -25.51 -6.34 -24.92
N SER A 343 -26.75 -6.41 -25.43
CA SER A 343 -27.99 -6.34 -24.67
C SER A 343 -28.21 -7.54 -23.74
N VAL A 344 -27.63 -8.70 -24.10
CA VAL A 344 -27.66 -9.96 -23.34
C VAL A 344 -26.28 -10.38 -22.83
N ARG A 345 -25.26 -9.53 -22.99
CA ARG A 345 -23.88 -9.74 -22.54
C ARG A 345 -23.20 -10.98 -23.13
N VAL A 346 -23.51 -11.29 -24.39
CA VAL A 346 -22.88 -12.35 -25.18
C VAL A 346 -21.78 -11.75 -26.06
N THR A 347 -20.80 -12.55 -26.50
CA THR A 347 -19.71 -12.07 -27.37
C THR A 347 -20.06 -12.12 -28.87
N ASP A 348 -21.03 -12.95 -29.26
CA ASP A 348 -21.40 -13.17 -30.65
C ASP A 348 -22.71 -12.45 -31.03
N ALA A 349 -22.62 -11.52 -31.99
CA ALA A 349 -23.73 -10.66 -32.39
C ALA A 349 -24.88 -11.40 -33.12
N GLU A 350 -24.61 -12.53 -33.77
CA GLU A 350 -25.67 -13.35 -34.35
C GLU A 350 -26.43 -14.11 -33.27
N THR A 351 -25.71 -14.67 -32.30
CA THR A 351 -26.29 -15.35 -31.15
C THR A 351 -27.08 -14.38 -30.28
N GLU A 352 -26.62 -13.14 -30.11
CA GLU A 352 -27.35 -12.08 -29.42
C GLU A 352 -28.79 -11.95 -29.93
N LYS A 353 -28.98 -11.80 -31.25
CA LYS A 353 -30.31 -11.67 -31.86
C LYS A 353 -31.18 -12.91 -31.63
N LYS A 354 -30.58 -14.10 -31.67
CA LYS A 354 -31.29 -15.36 -31.39
C LYS A 354 -31.73 -15.44 -29.93
N MET A 355 -30.86 -15.04 -29.00
CA MET A 355 -31.18 -14.96 -27.57
C MET A 355 -32.28 -13.93 -27.29
N GLU A 356 -32.23 -12.74 -27.89
CA GLU A 356 -33.29 -11.73 -27.77
C GLU A 356 -34.64 -12.25 -28.28
N ALA A 357 -34.68 -12.84 -29.47
CA ALA A 357 -35.90 -13.42 -30.04
C ALA A 357 -36.49 -14.54 -29.16
N TYR A 358 -35.62 -15.37 -28.59
CA TYR A 358 -36.03 -16.44 -27.69
C TYR A 358 -36.57 -15.91 -26.35
N ILE A 359 -35.94 -14.87 -25.78
CA ILE A 359 -36.46 -14.17 -24.60
C ILE A 359 -37.87 -13.60 -24.88
N ASP A 360 -38.08 -13.00 -26.05
CA ASP A 360 -39.39 -12.46 -26.43
C ASP A 360 -40.45 -13.55 -26.61
N GLN A 361 -40.09 -14.69 -27.21
CA GLN A 361 -40.97 -15.85 -27.32
C GLN A 361 -41.42 -16.33 -25.93
N ILE A 362 -40.47 -16.62 -25.04
CA ILE A 362 -40.73 -17.12 -23.68
C ILE A 362 -41.60 -16.13 -22.90
N LYS A 363 -41.35 -14.82 -23.07
CA LYS A 363 -42.16 -13.77 -22.45
C LYS A 363 -43.60 -13.72 -22.99
N GLN A 364 -43.82 -13.98 -24.28
CA GLN A 364 -45.16 -14.09 -24.87
C GLN A 364 -45.92 -15.32 -24.36
N GLU A 365 -45.19 -16.41 -24.12
CA GLU A 365 -45.74 -17.64 -23.52
C GLU A 365 -46.01 -17.51 -22.01
N GLY A 366 -45.50 -16.44 -21.38
CA GLY A 366 -45.67 -16.19 -19.95
C GLY A 366 -44.78 -17.07 -19.07
N ASP A 367 -43.69 -17.59 -19.63
CA ASP A 367 -42.72 -18.46 -18.94
C ASP A 367 -41.41 -17.70 -18.60
N SER A 368 -40.43 -18.41 -18.05
CA SER A 368 -39.12 -17.88 -17.66
C SER A 368 -38.01 -18.85 -18.02
N ILE A 369 -36.83 -18.31 -18.32
CA ILE A 369 -35.65 -19.08 -18.72
C ILE A 369 -34.44 -18.70 -17.88
N GLY A 370 -33.55 -19.67 -17.68
CA GLY A 370 -32.23 -19.48 -17.10
C GLY A 370 -31.15 -19.48 -18.18
N GLY A 371 -29.91 -19.66 -17.74
CA GLY A 371 -28.77 -19.69 -18.63
C GLY A 371 -27.47 -20.08 -17.93
N ILE A 372 -26.40 -20.02 -18.68
CA ILE A 372 -25.03 -20.24 -18.20
C ILE A 372 -24.27 -18.94 -18.39
N VAL A 373 -23.62 -18.48 -17.32
CA VAL A 373 -22.75 -17.30 -17.34
C VAL A 373 -21.36 -17.70 -16.88
N GLU A 374 -20.36 -17.06 -17.45
CA GLU A 374 -18.96 -17.27 -17.12
C GLU A 374 -18.39 -15.98 -16.53
N CYS A 375 -17.61 -16.10 -15.46
CA CYS A 375 -16.83 -15.01 -14.89
C CYS A 375 -15.36 -15.35 -15.10
N ILE A 376 -14.64 -14.43 -15.74
CA ILE A 376 -13.20 -14.56 -16.00
C ILE A 376 -12.50 -13.52 -15.12
N VAL A 377 -11.51 -13.96 -14.37
CA VAL A 377 -10.65 -13.09 -13.60
C VAL A 377 -9.26 -13.23 -14.16
N GLU A 378 -8.75 -12.19 -14.78
CA GLU A 378 -7.37 -12.17 -15.24
C GLU A 378 -6.54 -11.43 -14.21
N GLY A 379 -5.31 -11.86 -14.05
CA GLY A 379 -4.36 -11.04 -13.33
C GLY A 379 -4.41 -11.06 -11.79
N VAL A 380 -4.78 -12.18 -11.16
CA VAL A 380 -4.57 -12.62 -9.74
C VAL A 380 -3.31 -13.48 -9.39
N PRO A 381 -2.38 -13.12 -8.49
CA PRO A 381 -1.14 -13.89 -8.23
C PRO A 381 -1.26 -15.41 -8.00
N VAL A 382 -0.24 -16.17 -8.41
CA VAL A 382 -0.04 -17.59 -8.06
C VAL A 382 -0.06 -17.79 -6.53
N GLY A 383 -0.75 -18.83 -6.06
CA GLY A 383 -0.72 -19.25 -4.66
C GLY A 383 -1.77 -18.64 -3.72
N LEU A 384 -2.75 -17.88 -4.22
CA LEU A 384 -3.96 -17.54 -3.45
C LEU A 384 -4.84 -18.77 -3.24
N GLY A 385 -5.37 -18.92 -2.02
CA GLY A 385 -6.01 -20.16 -1.58
C GLY A 385 -5.03 -21.09 -0.90
N SER A 386 -5.49 -22.25 -0.46
CA SER A 386 -4.59 -23.25 0.13
C SER A 386 -5.16 -24.65 0.06
N HIS A 387 -4.31 -25.61 -0.28
CA HIS A 387 -4.62 -27.03 -0.29
C HIS A 387 -4.65 -27.65 1.12
N VAL A 388 -4.08 -26.98 2.11
CA VAL A 388 -3.82 -27.53 3.46
C VAL A 388 -5.09 -27.86 4.23
N GLN A 389 -6.21 -27.23 3.90
CA GLN A 389 -7.51 -27.48 4.52
C GLN A 389 -8.62 -27.23 3.50
N TYR A 390 -9.66 -28.06 3.51
CA TYR A 390 -10.72 -28.06 2.48
C TYR A 390 -11.45 -26.72 2.35
N ASP A 391 -11.61 -25.97 3.43
CA ASP A 391 -12.28 -24.66 3.49
C ASP A 391 -11.35 -23.47 3.20
N ARG A 392 -10.06 -23.73 2.97
CA ARG A 392 -9.07 -22.75 2.49
C ARG A 392 -8.84 -22.82 0.99
N LYS A 393 -9.36 -23.85 0.32
CA LYS A 393 -9.35 -23.98 -1.12
C LYS A 393 -10.16 -22.85 -1.76
N LEU A 394 -9.53 -22.06 -2.63
CA LEU A 394 -10.15 -20.85 -3.17
C LEU A 394 -11.25 -21.16 -4.18
N ASP A 395 -11.08 -22.18 -5.00
CA ASP A 395 -12.13 -22.75 -5.86
C ASP A 395 -13.38 -23.16 -5.05
N ALA A 396 -13.22 -23.78 -3.88
CA ALA A 396 -14.32 -24.13 -2.98
C ALA A 396 -15.03 -22.88 -2.40
N ARG A 397 -14.28 -21.84 -2.04
CA ARG A 397 -14.84 -20.56 -1.57
C ARG A 397 -15.57 -19.82 -2.68
N ILE A 398 -15.04 -19.82 -3.89
CA ILE A 398 -15.69 -19.26 -5.08
C ILE A 398 -16.97 -20.03 -5.37
N ALA A 399 -16.91 -21.37 -5.34
CA ALA A 399 -18.08 -22.22 -5.54
C ALA A 399 -19.19 -21.90 -4.53
N GLN A 400 -18.85 -21.76 -3.25
CA GLN A 400 -19.80 -21.32 -2.23
C GLN A 400 -20.36 -19.93 -2.52
N GLY A 401 -19.49 -18.96 -2.86
CA GLY A 401 -19.87 -17.59 -3.19
C GLY A 401 -20.87 -17.52 -4.35
N VAL A 402 -20.58 -18.21 -5.46
CA VAL A 402 -21.43 -18.27 -6.67
C VAL A 402 -22.72 -19.04 -6.40
N MET A 403 -22.64 -20.22 -5.78
CA MET A 403 -23.83 -21.03 -5.47
C MET A 403 -24.78 -20.33 -4.48
N SER A 404 -24.27 -19.39 -3.67
CA SER A 404 -25.09 -18.59 -2.76
C SER A 404 -25.90 -17.49 -3.46
N ILE A 405 -25.66 -17.24 -4.75
CA ILE A 405 -26.42 -16.25 -5.54
C ILE A 405 -27.80 -16.84 -5.85
N ASN A 406 -28.84 -16.02 -5.74
CA ASN A 406 -30.21 -16.44 -5.99
C ASN A 406 -30.35 -17.09 -7.39
N ALA A 407 -31.10 -18.18 -7.46
CA ALA A 407 -31.37 -18.99 -8.65
C ALA A 407 -30.19 -19.79 -9.23
N PHE A 408 -28.95 -19.61 -8.77
CA PHE A 408 -27.85 -20.49 -9.19
C PHE A 408 -28.05 -21.91 -8.64
N LYS A 409 -27.75 -22.92 -9.46
CA LYS A 409 -27.90 -24.35 -9.15
C LYS A 409 -26.67 -25.19 -9.51
N GLY A 410 -25.70 -24.59 -10.17
CA GLY A 410 -24.46 -25.19 -10.61
C GLY A 410 -23.35 -24.15 -10.55
N VAL A 411 -22.14 -24.61 -10.30
CA VAL A 411 -20.91 -23.84 -10.45
C VAL A 411 -19.86 -24.81 -10.95
N GLU A 412 -19.06 -24.36 -11.90
CA GLU A 412 -17.97 -25.13 -12.44
C GLU A 412 -16.74 -24.25 -12.60
N ILE A 413 -15.57 -24.87 -12.57
CA ILE A 413 -14.27 -24.21 -12.67
C ILE A 413 -13.55 -24.82 -13.88
N GLY A 414 -13.08 -23.96 -14.79
CA GLY A 414 -12.52 -24.40 -16.06
C GLY A 414 -13.54 -25.20 -16.88
N ILE A 415 -13.12 -26.35 -17.42
CA ILE A 415 -14.00 -27.25 -18.18
C ILE A 415 -15.02 -28.00 -17.30
N GLY A 416 -14.92 -27.89 -15.98
CA GLY A 416 -16.02 -28.23 -15.10
C GLY A 416 -16.51 -29.68 -15.19
N PHE A 417 -17.81 -29.84 -15.45
CA PHE A 417 -18.43 -31.17 -15.61
C PHE A 417 -17.91 -31.94 -16.84
N GLU A 418 -17.38 -31.25 -17.85
CA GLU A 418 -16.79 -31.90 -19.03
C GLU A 418 -15.58 -32.77 -18.65
N ALA A 419 -14.83 -32.37 -17.61
CA ALA A 419 -13.69 -33.15 -17.10
C ALA A 419 -14.09 -34.59 -16.70
N GLY A 420 -15.35 -34.82 -16.32
CA GLY A 420 -15.89 -36.15 -16.00
C GLY A 420 -16.17 -37.03 -17.21
N THR A 421 -16.09 -36.49 -18.43
CA THR A 421 -16.41 -37.20 -19.69
C THR A 421 -15.19 -37.50 -20.56
N ILE A 422 -14.03 -36.91 -20.24
CA ILE A 422 -12.78 -37.06 -21.00
C ILE A 422 -11.67 -37.70 -20.14
N ARG A 423 -10.59 -38.18 -20.77
CA ARG A 423 -9.48 -38.84 -20.05
C ARG A 423 -8.61 -37.82 -19.33
N GLY A 424 -7.94 -38.21 -18.24
CA GLY A 424 -7.02 -37.33 -17.49
C GLY A 424 -5.94 -36.65 -18.36
N SER A 425 -5.44 -37.34 -19.39
CA SER A 425 -4.51 -36.77 -20.39
C SER A 425 -5.09 -35.63 -21.22
N GLN A 426 -6.42 -35.46 -21.21
CA GLN A 426 -7.18 -34.41 -21.88
C GLN A 426 -7.79 -33.40 -20.88
N VAL A 427 -7.77 -33.71 -19.57
CA VAL A 427 -8.29 -32.84 -18.49
C VAL A 427 -7.22 -31.87 -18.02
N HIS A 428 -6.02 -32.38 -17.70
CA HIS A 428 -5.03 -31.58 -17.01
C HIS A 428 -4.32 -30.60 -17.93
N ASP A 429 -3.85 -29.52 -17.33
CA ASP A 429 -3.06 -28.49 -17.99
C ASP A 429 -1.58 -28.86 -17.88
N GLU A 430 -0.94 -29.10 -19.03
CA GLU A 430 0.48 -29.45 -19.06
C GLU A 430 1.32 -28.27 -18.56
N ILE A 431 2.24 -28.54 -17.63
CA ILE A 431 3.18 -27.57 -17.11
C ILE A 431 4.27 -27.37 -18.15
N VAL A 432 4.31 -26.19 -18.75
CA VAL A 432 5.32 -25.81 -19.72
C VAL A 432 6.25 -24.79 -19.07
N HIS A 433 7.52 -24.84 -19.42
CA HIS A 433 8.49 -23.85 -19.01
C HIS A 433 9.15 -23.25 -20.25
N SER A 434 9.18 -21.92 -20.34
CA SER A 434 10.01 -21.21 -21.33
C SER A 434 10.89 -20.20 -20.63
N GLU A 435 12.05 -19.89 -21.23
CA GLU A 435 12.94 -18.85 -20.71
C GLU A 435 12.28 -17.46 -20.67
N GLU A 436 11.23 -17.23 -21.45
CA GLU A 436 10.53 -15.94 -21.60
C GLU A 436 9.33 -15.79 -20.65
N ARG A 437 8.64 -16.88 -20.30
CA ARG A 437 7.41 -16.85 -19.49
C ARG A 437 7.49 -17.63 -18.17
N GLY A 438 8.64 -18.25 -17.87
CA GLY A 438 8.77 -19.16 -16.73
C GLY A 438 7.80 -20.35 -16.81
N TYR A 439 7.38 -20.86 -15.65
CA TYR A 439 6.36 -21.92 -15.56
C TYR A 439 4.98 -21.37 -15.90
N HIS A 440 4.38 -21.91 -16.95
CA HIS A 440 3.03 -21.59 -17.39
C HIS A 440 2.29 -22.90 -17.72
N ARG A 441 1.08 -22.79 -18.26
CA ARG A 441 0.33 -23.94 -18.77
C ARG A 441 0.10 -23.83 -20.26
N ALA A 442 0.13 -24.97 -20.95
CA ALA A 442 -0.22 -25.04 -22.38
C ALA A 442 -1.71 -24.76 -22.64
N THR A 443 -2.56 -25.03 -21.63
CA THR A 443 -4.01 -24.87 -21.67
C THR A 443 -4.51 -24.34 -20.32
N ASN A 444 -5.78 -23.92 -20.23
CA ASN A 444 -6.40 -23.47 -18.99
C ASN A 444 -7.69 -24.25 -18.66
N ARG A 445 -7.67 -25.57 -18.85
CA ARG A 445 -8.81 -26.45 -18.62
C ARG A 445 -9.19 -26.54 -17.15
N LEU A 446 -8.24 -26.34 -16.24
CA LEU A 446 -8.46 -26.30 -14.80
C LEU A 446 -8.92 -24.92 -14.31
N GLY A 447 -9.07 -23.94 -15.21
CA GLY A 447 -9.67 -22.64 -14.91
C GLY A 447 -8.87 -21.81 -13.91
N GLY A 448 -7.54 -21.86 -13.97
CA GLY A 448 -6.65 -21.10 -13.11
C GLY A 448 -6.38 -21.73 -11.73
N PHE A 449 -6.89 -22.94 -11.46
CA PHE A 449 -6.78 -23.59 -10.15
C PHE A 449 -6.08 -24.96 -10.19
N GLU A 450 -5.19 -25.19 -9.23
CA GLU A 450 -4.62 -26.50 -8.93
C GLU A 450 -4.53 -26.68 -7.41
N GLY A 451 -5.05 -27.79 -6.89
CA GLY A 451 -5.06 -28.06 -5.44
C GLY A 451 -5.87 -27.05 -4.61
N GLY A 452 -6.77 -26.27 -5.23
CA GLY A 452 -7.50 -25.19 -4.57
C GLY A 452 -6.69 -23.91 -4.39
N MET A 453 -5.59 -23.77 -5.13
CA MET A 453 -4.76 -22.55 -5.21
C MET A 453 -4.71 -22.04 -6.64
N THR A 454 -4.47 -20.75 -6.78
CA THR A 454 -4.27 -20.10 -8.07
C THR A 454 -2.94 -20.50 -8.73
N ASN A 455 -2.93 -20.73 -10.05
CA ASN A 455 -1.76 -21.31 -10.76
C ASN A 455 -1.06 -20.38 -11.79
N GLY A 456 -1.45 -19.11 -11.92
CA GLY A 456 -0.79 -18.14 -12.80
C GLY A 456 -1.47 -17.94 -14.16
N MET A 457 -2.22 -18.95 -14.63
CA MET A 457 -3.14 -18.79 -15.78
C MET A 457 -4.28 -17.89 -15.35
N PRO A 458 -4.75 -16.94 -16.18
CA PRO A 458 -5.75 -15.91 -15.86
C PRO A 458 -6.17 -15.93 -14.42
N VAL A 459 -5.23 -15.27 -13.72
CA VAL A 459 -4.94 -15.13 -12.32
C VAL A 459 -3.35 -14.90 -12.25
N VAL A 460 -2.85 -13.62 -12.40
CA VAL A 460 -1.53 -12.83 -12.43
C VAL A 460 -0.14 -13.40 -12.24
N ASP A 461 0.72 -12.76 -13.05
CA ASP A 461 2.16 -12.84 -13.19
C ASP A 461 2.78 -11.42 -13.30
N MET A 462 3.82 -11.10 -12.51
CA MET A 462 4.57 -9.81 -12.56
C MET A 462 5.36 -9.63 -13.86
N MET A 463 5.74 -10.72 -14.53
CA MET A 463 6.40 -10.66 -15.83
C MET A 463 5.45 -10.16 -16.90
N THR A 464 4.19 -10.57 -16.83
CA THR A 464 3.14 -10.10 -17.75
C THR A 464 2.97 -8.59 -17.68
N ILE A 465 3.00 -7.99 -16.49
CA ILE A 465 2.94 -6.51 -16.33
C ILE A 465 4.10 -5.83 -17.07
N ALA A 466 5.32 -6.37 -16.98
CA ALA A 466 6.48 -5.82 -17.69
C ALA A 466 6.35 -5.97 -19.22
N ILE A 467 5.82 -7.10 -19.70
CA ILE A 467 5.59 -7.35 -21.14
C ILE A 467 4.48 -6.44 -21.69
N GLU A 468 3.36 -6.32 -21.00
CA GLU A 468 2.23 -5.49 -21.41
C GLU A 468 2.56 -4.00 -21.36
N GLY A 469 3.36 -3.59 -20.37
CA GLY A 469 3.97 -2.27 -20.28
C GLY A 469 4.99 -1.99 -21.38
N LYS A 470 5.29 -2.97 -22.24
CA LYS A 470 6.29 -2.93 -23.32
C LYS A 470 7.67 -2.53 -22.80
N LEU A 471 8.02 -2.98 -21.59
CA LEU A 471 9.37 -2.80 -21.08
C LEU A 471 10.33 -3.57 -21.97
N ASP A 472 11.38 -2.87 -22.41
CA ASP A 472 12.48 -3.42 -23.18
C ASP A 472 13.77 -3.49 -22.35
N ARG A 473 14.88 -3.90 -22.97
CA ARG A 473 16.18 -4.04 -22.29
C ARG A 473 16.74 -2.72 -21.73
N SER A 474 16.23 -1.58 -22.19
CA SER A 474 16.64 -0.26 -21.70
C SER A 474 15.77 0.26 -20.56
N SER A 475 14.67 -0.44 -20.27
CA SER A 475 13.73 -0.11 -19.20
C SER A 475 14.33 -0.36 -17.82
N ALA A 476 13.72 0.26 -16.80
CA ALA A 476 14.11 0.11 -15.41
C ALA A 476 12.90 -0.21 -14.53
N ILE A 477 13.10 -1.07 -13.53
CA ILE A 477 12.12 -1.33 -12.46
C ILE A 477 12.49 -0.48 -11.24
N VAL A 478 11.56 0.29 -10.70
CA VAL A 478 11.76 1.06 -9.46
C VAL A 478 11.03 0.36 -8.32
N ALA A 479 11.78 -0.11 -7.33
CA ALA A 479 11.28 -0.84 -6.18
C ALA A 479 11.07 0.14 -5.00
N LEU A 480 9.84 0.60 -4.81
CA LEU A 480 9.46 1.48 -3.69
C LEU A 480 8.82 0.66 -2.56
N GLY A 481 9.56 0.44 -1.47
CA GLY A 481 9.06 -0.33 -0.33
C GLY A 481 10.16 -0.86 0.59
N GLY A 482 9.80 -1.73 1.54
CA GLY A 482 10.78 -2.43 2.37
C GLY A 482 11.50 -3.57 1.63
N GLY A 483 12.34 -4.33 2.35
CA GLY A 483 13.17 -5.40 1.78
C GLY A 483 12.41 -6.46 0.97
N VAL A 484 11.17 -6.78 1.34
CA VAL A 484 10.33 -7.72 0.59
C VAL A 484 10.02 -7.23 -0.83
N VAL A 485 9.69 -5.94 -0.98
CA VAL A 485 9.43 -5.32 -2.28
C VAL A 485 10.73 -5.23 -3.07
N GLY A 486 11.82 -4.86 -2.40
CA GLY A 486 13.16 -4.80 -3.00
C GLY A 486 13.61 -6.14 -3.58
N ASP A 487 13.45 -7.23 -2.83
CA ASP A 487 13.84 -8.58 -3.25
C ASP A 487 12.99 -9.10 -4.41
N LEU A 488 11.67 -8.91 -4.35
CA LEU A 488 10.77 -9.31 -5.43
C LEU A 488 11.05 -8.53 -6.71
N ALA A 489 11.09 -7.19 -6.63
CA ALA A 489 11.31 -6.33 -7.78
C ALA A 489 12.70 -6.54 -8.39
N GLY A 490 13.71 -6.73 -7.55
CA GLY A 490 15.06 -7.07 -7.98
C GLY A 490 15.11 -8.45 -8.67
N PHE A 491 14.41 -9.45 -8.17
CA PHE A 491 14.35 -10.79 -8.79
C PHE A 491 13.62 -10.74 -10.13
N VAL A 492 12.53 -9.97 -10.22
CA VAL A 492 11.84 -9.71 -11.49
C VAL A 492 12.77 -9.00 -12.46
N ALA A 493 13.49 -7.96 -12.05
CA ALA A 493 14.44 -7.25 -12.91
C ALA A 493 15.60 -8.14 -13.38
N ALA A 494 16.10 -9.02 -12.50
CA ALA A 494 17.18 -9.96 -12.80
C ALA A 494 16.81 -10.97 -13.89
N THR A 495 15.53 -11.38 -13.90
CA THR A 495 15.05 -12.47 -14.76
C THR A 495 14.34 -11.96 -16.01
N TYR A 496 13.70 -10.79 -15.95
CA TYR A 496 13.03 -10.16 -17.09
C TYR A 496 14.04 -9.77 -18.18
N MET A 497 13.84 -10.28 -19.40
CA MET A 497 14.76 -10.15 -20.54
C MET A 497 16.22 -10.52 -20.24
N ARG A 498 16.46 -11.40 -19.25
CA ARG A 498 17.78 -11.80 -18.71
C ARG A 498 18.56 -10.67 -18.03
N GLY A 499 17.84 -9.72 -17.44
CA GLY A 499 18.42 -8.61 -16.69
C GLY A 499 18.08 -7.27 -17.33
N ILE A 500 17.21 -6.53 -16.68
CA ILE A 500 17.01 -5.10 -16.94
C ILE A 500 17.45 -4.29 -15.72
N LYS A 501 17.57 -2.97 -15.89
CA LYS A 501 17.97 -2.07 -14.81
C LYS A 501 16.94 -2.12 -13.69
N PHE A 502 17.40 -1.94 -12.45
CA PHE A 502 16.48 -1.64 -11.36
C PHE A 502 17.07 -0.64 -10.39
N VAL A 503 16.18 0.09 -9.73
CA VAL A 503 16.48 1.11 -8.71
C VAL A 503 15.72 0.71 -7.46
N GLN A 504 16.38 0.76 -6.31
CA GLN A 504 15.70 0.58 -5.03
C GLN A 504 15.45 1.93 -4.38
N VAL A 505 14.24 2.11 -3.87
CA VAL A 505 13.82 3.26 -3.08
C VAL A 505 13.29 2.71 -1.75
N PRO A 506 14.18 2.38 -0.80
CA PRO A 506 13.78 1.64 0.37
C PRO A 506 13.00 2.53 1.35
N THR A 507 11.90 2.00 1.90
CA THR A 507 11.02 2.74 2.83
C THR A 507 11.01 2.16 4.25
N THR A 508 11.95 1.26 4.56
CA THR A 508 12.17 0.74 5.92
C THR A 508 13.64 0.91 6.27
N ILE A 509 13.99 1.16 7.54
CA ILE A 509 15.41 1.22 7.94
C ILE A 509 16.09 -0.13 7.67
N LEU A 510 15.41 -1.24 7.96
CA LEU A 510 15.94 -2.60 7.75
C LEU A 510 16.42 -2.85 6.32
N ALA A 511 15.77 -2.21 5.34
CA ALA A 511 16.08 -2.44 3.93
C ALA A 511 17.47 -1.93 3.51
N HIS A 512 18.20 -1.17 4.34
CA HIS A 512 19.56 -0.73 4.04
C HIS A 512 20.51 -1.94 3.99
N ASP A 513 20.21 -2.95 4.80
CA ASP A 513 20.90 -4.23 4.74
C ASP A 513 20.51 -4.95 3.42
N SER A 514 19.23 -5.14 3.11
CA SER A 514 18.86 -5.89 1.89
C SER A 514 19.19 -5.17 0.57
N SER A 515 19.26 -3.84 0.57
CA SER A 515 19.45 -3.05 -0.65
C SER A 515 20.89 -3.02 -1.17
N VAL A 516 21.85 -3.32 -0.30
CA VAL A 516 23.27 -3.36 -0.65
C VAL A 516 23.73 -4.82 -0.70
N GLY A 517 24.10 -5.28 -1.90
CA GLY A 517 24.73 -6.59 -2.09
C GLY A 517 24.04 -7.54 -3.07
N GLY A 518 23.01 -7.05 -3.78
CA GLY A 518 22.44 -7.64 -4.98
C GLY A 518 21.75 -8.99 -4.81
N LYS A 519 21.56 -9.48 -3.58
CA LYS A 519 20.79 -10.70 -3.34
C LYS A 519 19.32 -10.36 -3.47
N VAL A 520 18.69 -10.90 -4.50
CA VAL A 520 17.27 -10.69 -4.77
C VAL A 520 16.62 -12.07 -4.88
N ALA A 521 15.62 -12.34 -4.05
CA ALA A 521 15.10 -13.69 -3.91
C ALA A 521 13.62 -13.71 -3.53
N VAL A 522 13.00 -14.85 -3.78
CA VAL A 522 11.65 -15.18 -3.33
C VAL A 522 11.69 -16.46 -2.50
N ASN A 523 10.71 -16.60 -1.63
CA ASN A 523 10.58 -17.76 -0.76
C ASN A 523 10.08 -18.98 -1.53
N HIS A 524 10.59 -20.15 -1.16
CA HIS A 524 9.98 -21.44 -1.49
C HIS A 524 9.29 -21.97 -0.21
N PRO A 525 8.16 -22.73 -0.29
CA PRO A 525 7.49 -23.25 0.90
C PRO A 525 8.39 -24.07 1.86
N LEU A 526 9.44 -24.69 1.32
CA LEU A 526 10.41 -25.47 2.10
C LEU A 526 11.63 -24.67 2.57
N ALA A 527 11.83 -23.44 2.08
CA ALA A 527 13.01 -22.64 2.43
C ALA A 527 12.90 -21.16 2.04
N LYS A 528 13.26 -20.28 3.00
CA LYS A 528 13.29 -18.81 2.85
C LYS A 528 14.39 -18.39 1.85
N ASN A 529 14.09 -17.45 0.95
CA ASN A 529 15.02 -16.83 0.00
C ASN A 529 15.87 -17.79 -0.85
N MET A 530 15.39 -19.00 -1.14
CA MET A 530 16.17 -20.02 -1.87
C MET A 530 16.13 -19.88 -3.39
N ILE A 531 15.13 -19.18 -3.94
CA ILE A 531 14.98 -18.99 -5.38
C ILE A 531 15.28 -17.52 -5.64
N GLY A 532 16.41 -17.23 -6.29
CA GLY A 532 16.87 -15.87 -6.43
C GLY A 532 18.00 -15.71 -7.43
N ALA A 533 18.49 -14.48 -7.56
CA ALA A 533 19.64 -14.12 -8.37
C ALA A 533 20.54 -13.14 -7.61
N PHE A 534 21.78 -13.00 -8.09
CA PHE A 534 22.62 -11.87 -7.74
C PHE A 534 22.46 -10.80 -8.84
N HIS A 535 21.72 -9.73 -8.54
CA HIS A 535 21.44 -8.62 -9.45
C HIS A 535 21.58 -7.30 -8.71
N GLN A 536 22.50 -6.44 -9.15
CA GLN A 536 22.82 -5.19 -8.45
C GLN A 536 21.90 -4.05 -8.89
N PRO A 537 21.39 -3.23 -7.97
CA PRO A 537 20.65 -2.03 -8.34
C PRO A 537 21.58 -1.01 -9.01
N GLU A 538 21.05 -0.26 -9.97
CA GLU A 538 21.75 0.89 -10.58
C GLU A 538 21.87 2.06 -9.59
N LEU A 539 20.91 2.17 -8.67
CA LEU A 539 20.83 3.19 -7.64
C LEU A 539 20.03 2.66 -6.45
N VAL A 540 20.49 2.98 -5.24
CA VAL A 540 19.69 2.90 -4.01
C VAL A 540 19.46 4.32 -3.53
N LEU A 541 18.20 4.75 -3.48
CA LEU A 541 17.79 6.08 -3.03
C LEU A 541 17.04 5.95 -1.71
N TYR A 542 17.69 6.35 -0.62
CA TYR A 542 17.03 6.50 0.67
C TYR A 542 16.50 7.92 0.84
N ASP A 543 15.19 8.07 0.87
CA ASP A 543 14.54 9.31 1.30
C ASP A 543 14.12 9.14 2.77
N VAL A 544 14.85 9.82 3.66
CA VAL A 544 14.65 9.70 5.11
C VAL A 544 13.28 10.22 5.57
N ASP A 545 12.62 11.07 4.79
CA ASP A 545 11.27 11.55 5.12
C ASP A 545 10.24 10.41 5.02
N THR A 546 10.47 9.42 4.16
CA THR A 546 9.57 8.25 4.04
C THR A 546 9.56 7.40 5.31
N LEU A 547 10.66 7.42 6.07
CA LEU A 547 10.84 6.63 7.29
C LEU A 547 10.03 7.19 8.46
N GLN A 548 9.64 8.47 8.43
CA GLN A 548 8.81 9.13 9.46
C GLN A 548 7.46 8.43 9.72
N SER A 549 7.01 7.62 8.75
CA SER A 549 5.77 6.85 8.84
C SER A 549 5.93 5.46 9.46
N LEU A 550 7.16 5.02 9.76
CA LEU A 550 7.42 3.68 10.29
C LEU A 550 6.91 3.53 11.73
N PRO A 551 6.29 2.39 12.07
CA PRO A 551 5.99 2.09 13.45
C PRO A 551 7.28 2.04 14.29
N PRO A 552 7.26 2.52 15.56
CA PRO A 552 8.46 2.54 16.41
C PRO A 552 9.16 1.18 16.59
N ARG A 553 8.38 0.09 16.52
CA ARG A 553 8.89 -1.29 16.58
C ARG A 553 9.72 -1.64 15.36
N ASP A 554 9.25 -1.26 14.16
CA ASP A 554 9.98 -1.44 12.89
C ASP A 554 11.22 -0.56 12.79
N VAL A 555 11.18 0.65 13.37
CA VAL A 555 12.35 1.53 13.51
C VAL A 555 13.43 0.81 14.33
N SER A 556 13.08 0.38 15.54
CA SER A 556 13.99 -0.34 16.44
C SER A 556 14.56 -1.60 15.78
N ALA A 557 13.70 -2.41 15.15
CA ALA A 557 14.09 -3.62 14.43
C ALA A 557 15.00 -3.32 13.22
N GLY A 558 14.85 -2.20 12.51
CA GLY A 558 15.76 -1.82 11.44
C GLY A 558 17.13 -1.39 11.94
N LEU A 559 17.19 -0.72 13.10
CA LEU A 559 18.43 -0.26 13.71
C LEU A 559 19.31 -1.40 14.24
N SER A 560 18.76 -2.61 14.47
CA SER A 560 19.55 -3.77 14.87
C SER A 560 20.63 -4.12 13.83
N GLU A 561 20.26 -4.04 12.54
CA GLU A 561 21.16 -4.32 11.42
C GLU A 561 22.21 -3.23 11.23
N MET A 562 21.85 -1.98 11.52
CA MET A 562 22.78 -0.84 11.50
C MET A 562 23.86 -1.01 12.59
N LEU A 563 23.44 -1.31 13.83
CA LEU A 563 24.37 -1.58 14.93
C LEU A 563 25.24 -2.82 14.63
N LYS A 564 24.67 -3.86 14.01
CA LYS A 564 25.40 -5.07 13.63
C LYS A 564 26.61 -4.75 12.75
N HIS A 565 26.48 -3.83 11.79
CA HIS A 565 27.60 -3.41 10.94
C HIS A 565 28.74 -2.76 11.76
N GLY A 566 28.39 -1.95 12.75
CA GLY A 566 29.34 -1.43 13.73
C GLY A 566 30.02 -2.56 14.51
N LEU A 567 29.24 -3.48 15.11
CA LEU A 567 29.76 -4.58 15.93
C LEU A 567 30.78 -5.46 15.19
N ILE A 568 30.61 -5.69 13.88
CA ILE A 568 31.48 -6.59 13.10
C ILE A 568 32.71 -5.90 12.49
N ARG A 569 32.68 -4.57 12.27
CA ARG A 569 33.68 -3.89 11.42
C ARG A 569 34.12 -2.50 11.87
N ASP A 570 33.28 -1.76 12.59
CA ASP A 570 33.54 -0.36 12.94
C ASP A 570 33.14 -0.07 14.39
N GLU A 571 34.15 -0.09 15.25
CA GLU A 571 34.00 0.18 16.68
C GLU A 571 33.47 1.59 16.96
N ALA A 572 34.00 2.60 16.25
CA ALA A 572 33.57 3.98 16.45
C ALA A 572 32.10 4.16 16.04
N PHE A 573 31.68 3.49 14.96
CA PHE A 573 30.29 3.51 14.53
C PHE A 573 29.34 2.79 15.51
N ALA A 574 29.76 1.68 16.10
CA ALA A 574 28.95 0.99 17.12
C ALA A 574 28.67 1.88 18.34
N TYR A 575 29.70 2.56 18.86
CA TYR A 575 29.53 3.53 19.96
C TYR A 575 28.75 4.77 19.52
N TRP A 576 28.91 5.22 18.28
CA TRP A 576 28.12 6.33 17.72
C TRP A 576 26.62 5.99 17.67
N CYS A 577 26.25 4.77 17.24
CA CYS A 577 24.86 4.32 17.24
C CYS A 577 24.24 4.35 18.64
N GLU A 578 25.03 4.04 19.67
CA GLU A 578 24.60 4.12 21.06
C GLU A 578 24.46 5.57 21.54
N GLU A 579 25.44 6.43 21.26
CA GLU A 579 25.42 7.85 21.65
C GLU A 579 24.21 8.59 21.04
N HIS A 580 23.85 8.25 19.80
CA HIS A 580 22.75 8.84 19.05
C HIS A 580 21.48 8.00 19.04
N ALA A 581 21.33 7.03 19.95
CA ALA A 581 20.21 6.10 19.93
C ALA A 581 18.84 6.79 20.01
N GLU A 582 18.69 7.82 20.84
CA GLU A 582 17.42 8.56 20.95
C GLU A 582 17.12 9.39 19.69
N ASP A 583 18.13 9.96 19.04
CA ASP A 583 17.97 10.69 17.78
C ASP A 583 17.55 9.73 16.65
N LEU A 584 18.21 8.56 16.57
CA LEU A 584 17.86 7.50 15.60
C LEU A 584 16.44 6.96 15.81
N LEU A 585 16.04 6.73 17.07
CA LEU A 585 14.69 6.28 17.43
C LEU A 585 13.62 7.36 17.19
N ALA A 586 14.00 8.64 17.29
CA ALA A 586 13.15 9.77 16.97
C ALA A 586 13.11 10.08 15.46
N LEU A 587 13.85 9.31 14.65
CA LEU A 587 14.00 9.51 13.21
C LEU A 587 14.53 10.91 12.87
N ASP A 588 15.50 11.39 13.65
CA ASP A 588 16.19 12.65 13.33
C ASP A 588 16.89 12.52 11.95
N PRO A 589 16.65 13.45 11.01
CA PRO A 589 17.19 13.35 9.66
C PRO A 589 18.71 13.29 9.60
N GLU A 590 19.43 14.09 10.40
CA GLU A 590 20.90 14.14 10.37
C GLU A 590 21.49 12.82 10.90
N ALA A 591 20.94 12.30 12.00
CA ALA A 591 21.36 11.02 12.56
C ALA A 591 21.04 9.85 11.60
N LEU A 592 19.85 9.84 11.00
CA LEU A 592 19.45 8.79 10.05
C LEU A 592 20.30 8.80 8.78
N GLU A 593 20.55 9.96 8.19
CA GLU A 593 21.38 10.10 7.00
C GLU A 593 22.77 9.52 7.23
N TYR A 594 23.44 9.93 8.32
CA TYR A 594 24.77 9.40 8.68
C TYR A 594 24.72 7.90 8.98
N GLY A 595 23.73 7.44 9.76
CA GLY A 595 23.60 6.03 10.13
C GLY A 595 23.39 5.12 8.93
N LEU A 596 22.50 5.49 8.01
CA LEU A 596 22.22 4.74 6.79
C LEU A 596 23.39 4.79 5.81
N GLU A 597 24.02 5.94 5.62
CA GLU A 597 25.21 6.08 4.78
C GLU A 597 26.35 5.17 5.29
N ARG A 598 26.63 5.22 6.59
CA ARG A 598 27.72 4.45 7.19
C ARG A 598 27.43 2.95 7.19
N GLY A 599 26.22 2.52 7.52
CA GLY A 599 25.80 1.12 7.44
C GLY A 599 25.92 0.57 6.02
N CYS A 600 25.37 1.29 5.03
CA CYS A 600 25.51 0.94 3.61
C CYS A 600 26.98 0.86 3.18
N SER A 601 27.82 1.80 3.63
CA SER A 601 29.26 1.82 3.31
C SER A 601 29.99 0.59 3.85
N ILE A 602 29.77 0.23 5.13
CA ILE A 602 30.37 -0.97 5.75
C ILE A 602 29.93 -2.22 5.00
N LYS A 603 28.64 -2.32 4.67
CA LYS A 603 28.13 -3.46 3.92
C LYS A 603 28.72 -3.53 2.52
N ALA A 604 28.82 -2.41 1.82
CA ALA A 604 29.43 -2.33 0.49
C ALA A 604 30.91 -2.74 0.53
N GLU A 605 31.68 -2.30 1.53
CA GLU A 605 33.06 -2.72 1.74
C GLU A 605 33.16 -4.25 1.89
N ILE A 606 32.35 -4.85 2.78
CA ILE A 606 32.35 -6.30 3.01
C ILE A 606 31.92 -7.08 1.75
N VAL A 607 30.86 -6.63 1.06
CA VAL A 607 30.37 -7.29 -0.17
C VAL A 607 31.39 -7.17 -1.29
N SER A 608 32.08 -6.04 -1.44
CA SER A 608 33.10 -5.84 -2.48
C SER A 608 34.29 -6.78 -2.35
N GLN A 609 34.57 -7.25 -1.12
CA GLN A 609 35.64 -8.19 -0.83
C GLN A 609 35.21 -9.65 -1.04
N ASP A 610 33.91 -9.94 -0.99
CA ASP A 610 33.35 -11.28 -1.15
C ASP A 610 31.91 -11.24 -1.70
N GLU A 611 31.77 -11.01 -3.01
CA GLU A 611 30.46 -10.86 -3.65
C GLU A 611 29.58 -12.12 -3.55
N ARG A 612 30.16 -13.32 -3.44
CA ARG A 612 29.45 -14.61 -3.52
C ARG A 612 29.34 -15.37 -2.20
N GLU A 613 29.67 -14.72 -1.08
CA GLU A 613 29.51 -15.26 0.28
C GLU A 613 30.30 -16.55 0.56
N ASN A 614 31.56 -16.60 0.15
CA ASN A 614 32.44 -17.76 0.42
C ASN A 614 33.47 -17.50 1.54
N GLY A 615 33.48 -16.29 2.13
CA GLY A 615 34.46 -15.85 3.11
C GLY A 615 33.93 -14.70 3.98
N GLU A 616 34.48 -13.51 3.80
CA GLU A 616 34.30 -12.35 4.69
C GLU A 616 32.85 -11.85 4.76
N ARG A 617 32.05 -12.02 3.69
CA ARG A 617 30.63 -11.64 3.68
C ARG A 617 29.80 -12.43 4.69
N ALA A 618 30.28 -13.60 5.14
CA ALA A 618 29.62 -14.37 6.19
C ALA A 618 29.56 -13.64 7.53
N LEU A 619 30.43 -12.64 7.79
CA LEU A 619 30.40 -11.83 9.02
C LEU A 619 29.09 -11.05 9.19
N LEU A 620 28.40 -10.72 8.09
CA LEU A 620 27.07 -10.10 8.13
C LEU A 620 26.02 -10.99 8.78
N ASN A 621 26.28 -12.30 8.94
CA ASN A 621 25.38 -13.23 9.62
C ASN A 621 25.55 -13.24 11.15
N LEU A 622 26.19 -12.22 11.75
CA LEU A 622 26.22 -12.06 13.22
C LEU A 622 24.78 -12.08 13.77
N GLY A 623 24.57 -12.91 14.81
CA GLY A 623 23.26 -13.14 15.42
C GLY A 623 22.28 -14.01 14.63
N HIS A 624 22.53 -14.31 13.36
CA HIS A 624 21.56 -15.02 12.50
C HIS A 624 21.34 -16.48 12.88
N THR A 625 22.35 -17.17 13.41
CA THR A 625 22.20 -18.59 13.81
C THR A 625 21.13 -18.76 14.89
N ILE A 626 21.18 -17.94 15.95
CA ILE A 626 20.17 -17.97 17.02
C ILE A 626 18.88 -17.26 16.57
N GLY A 627 18.99 -16.12 15.89
CA GLY A 627 17.84 -15.33 15.46
C GLY A 627 16.92 -16.08 14.50
N HIS A 628 17.46 -16.77 13.49
CA HIS A 628 16.64 -17.59 12.59
C HIS A 628 15.97 -18.77 13.31
N ALA A 629 16.62 -19.34 14.33
CA ALA A 629 16.01 -20.41 15.13
C ALA A 629 14.84 -19.87 15.97
N ILE A 630 14.96 -18.66 16.52
CA ILE A 630 13.85 -17.95 17.19
C ILE A 630 12.70 -17.72 16.20
N GLU A 631 12.98 -17.14 15.02
CA GLU A 631 11.97 -16.91 13.98
C GLU A 631 11.26 -18.20 13.56
N ALA A 632 11.99 -19.32 13.47
CA ALA A 632 11.44 -20.61 13.06
C ALA A 632 10.45 -21.21 14.08
N ILE A 633 10.65 -20.94 15.38
CA ILE A 633 9.92 -21.63 16.46
C ILE A 633 8.84 -20.76 17.10
N ALA A 634 9.06 -19.45 17.23
CA ALA A 634 8.09 -18.52 17.79
C ALA A 634 6.82 -18.39 16.92
N GLY A 635 6.90 -18.79 15.64
CA GLY A 635 5.79 -18.68 14.70
C GLY A 635 5.65 -17.26 14.12
N TYR A 636 4.83 -17.15 13.07
CA TYR A 636 4.75 -15.92 12.28
C TYR A 636 4.11 -14.77 13.07
N GLY A 637 4.86 -13.68 13.27
CA GLY A 637 4.36 -12.42 13.84
C GLY A 637 4.67 -12.15 15.31
N GLU A 638 5.32 -13.08 16.02
CA GLU A 638 5.74 -12.84 17.41
C GLU A 638 6.98 -11.93 17.47
N PHE A 639 8.03 -12.27 16.73
CA PHE A 639 9.26 -11.48 16.60
C PHE A 639 9.38 -10.87 15.20
N LEU A 640 9.80 -9.60 15.13
CA LEU A 640 10.35 -9.03 13.91
C LEU A 640 11.77 -9.57 13.71
N HIS A 641 12.24 -9.57 12.46
CA HIS A 641 13.58 -10.06 12.11
C HIS A 641 14.67 -9.43 12.98
N GLY A 642 14.71 -8.10 13.06
CA GLY A 642 15.72 -7.39 13.84
C GLY A 642 15.68 -7.67 15.34
N GLU A 643 14.52 -7.99 15.90
CA GLU A 643 14.37 -8.40 17.31
C GLU A 643 14.93 -9.80 17.57
N ALA A 644 14.72 -10.73 16.64
CA ALA A 644 15.33 -12.06 16.73
C ALA A 644 16.85 -11.98 16.54
N ILE A 645 17.33 -11.16 15.59
CA ILE A 645 18.75 -10.93 15.37
C ILE A 645 19.39 -10.26 16.59
N SER A 646 18.74 -9.30 17.26
CA SER A 646 19.31 -8.65 18.46
C SER A 646 19.54 -9.62 19.61
N ILE A 647 18.59 -10.52 19.88
CA ILE A 647 18.77 -11.61 20.86
C ILE A 647 19.92 -12.52 20.42
N GLY A 648 20.00 -12.82 19.12
CA GLY A 648 21.10 -13.61 18.58
C GLY A 648 22.46 -12.94 18.71
N MET A 649 22.56 -11.61 18.55
CA MET A 649 23.79 -10.84 18.73
C MET A 649 24.24 -10.86 20.20
N ALA A 650 23.32 -10.68 21.14
CA ALA A 650 23.60 -10.83 22.57
C ALA A 650 24.13 -12.25 22.89
N GLY A 651 23.50 -13.29 22.34
CA GLY A 651 23.97 -14.66 22.45
C GLY A 651 25.36 -14.90 21.86
N SER A 652 25.63 -14.36 20.68
CA SER A 652 26.96 -14.43 20.06
C SER A 652 28.03 -13.73 20.90
N ALA A 653 27.73 -12.59 21.52
CA ALA A 653 28.66 -11.89 22.40
C ALA A 653 28.96 -12.68 23.69
N LEU A 654 27.93 -13.25 24.32
CA LEU A 654 28.07 -14.11 25.49
C LEU A 654 28.91 -15.36 25.19
N LEU A 655 28.70 -15.94 24.00
CA LEU A 655 29.51 -17.06 23.52
C LEU A 655 30.96 -16.63 23.27
N GLY A 656 31.19 -15.41 22.77
CA GLY A 656 32.53 -14.83 22.60
C GLY A 656 33.32 -14.79 23.90
N GLU A 657 32.73 -14.28 24.98
CA GLU A 657 33.38 -14.24 26.30
C GLU A 657 33.73 -15.65 26.82
N LYS A 658 32.80 -16.61 26.68
CA LYS A 658 33.05 -18.02 27.03
C LYS A 658 34.20 -18.65 26.23
N LEU A 659 34.47 -18.14 25.04
CA LEU A 659 35.54 -18.59 24.14
C LEU A 659 36.80 -17.70 24.20
N GLY A 660 36.90 -16.82 25.21
CA GLY A 660 38.11 -16.05 25.51
C GLY A 660 38.16 -14.64 24.94
N ALA A 661 37.03 -14.08 24.48
CA ALA A 661 36.94 -12.65 24.20
C ALA A 661 37.04 -11.83 25.52
N PRO A 662 37.38 -10.52 25.45
CA PRO A 662 37.50 -9.67 26.63
C PRO A 662 36.24 -9.67 27.48
N ALA A 663 36.41 -9.66 28.80
CA ALA A 663 35.29 -9.51 29.74
C ALA A 663 34.62 -8.14 29.54
N GLY A 664 33.29 -8.12 29.50
CA GLY A 664 32.47 -6.92 29.28
C GLY A 664 31.94 -6.78 27.84
N LEU A 665 32.36 -7.66 26.91
CA LEU A 665 31.84 -7.68 25.54
C LEU A 665 30.32 -7.95 25.49
N TYR A 666 29.82 -8.87 26.33
CA TYR A 666 28.39 -9.13 26.41
C TYR A 666 27.64 -7.91 26.94
N ASP A 667 28.12 -7.33 28.04
CA ASP A 667 27.50 -6.18 28.70
C ASP A 667 27.45 -4.97 27.77
N ASP A 668 28.55 -4.67 27.07
CA ASP A 668 28.61 -3.59 26.09
C ASP A 668 27.65 -3.82 24.92
N THR A 669 27.62 -5.03 24.36
CA THR A 669 26.71 -5.38 23.26
C THR A 669 25.25 -5.23 23.69
N VAL A 670 24.90 -5.74 24.87
CA VAL A 670 23.55 -5.66 25.42
C VAL A 670 23.16 -4.21 25.71
N ARG A 671 24.07 -3.40 26.25
CA ARG A 671 23.85 -1.98 26.52
C ARG A 671 23.54 -1.21 25.24
N MET A 672 24.33 -1.43 24.18
CA MET A 672 24.10 -0.83 22.86
C MET A 672 22.74 -1.27 22.27
N LEU A 673 22.40 -2.56 22.31
CA LEU A 673 21.12 -3.06 21.80
C LEU A 673 19.92 -2.47 22.57
N ARG A 674 20.02 -2.40 23.90
CA ARG A 674 18.98 -1.82 24.76
C ARG A 674 18.79 -0.32 24.51
N SER A 675 19.86 0.41 24.19
CA SER A 675 19.75 1.84 23.82
C SER A 675 18.82 2.05 22.62
N LEU A 676 18.77 1.08 21.69
CA LEU A 676 17.89 1.07 20.52
C LEU A 676 16.53 0.39 20.77
N ARG A 677 16.16 0.16 22.04
CA ARG A 677 14.90 -0.49 22.46
C ARG A 677 14.72 -1.91 21.90
N LEU A 678 15.81 -2.62 21.62
CA LEU A 678 15.79 -3.99 21.12
C LEU A 678 15.76 -5.03 22.25
N PRO A 679 15.09 -6.18 22.05
CA PRO A 679 15.16 -7.27 23.00
C PRO A 679 16.53 -7.95 22.96
N VAL A 680 17.02 -8.31 24.14
CA VAL A 680 18.31 -9.02 24.32
C VAL A 680 18.12 -10.35 25.06
N THR A 681 16.91 -10.61 25.55
CA THR A 681 16.52 -11.81 26.28
C THR A 681 15.48 -12.57 25.48
N MET A 682 15.45 -13.89 25.66
CA MET A 682 14.53 -14.78 24.98
C MET A 682 13.37 -15.18 25.90
N PRO A 683 12.11 -15.25 25.42
CA PRO A 683 10.99 -15.70 26.25
C PRO A 683 11.18 -17.14 26.75
N GLU A 684 10.79 -17.40 28.00
CA GLU A 684 10.92 -18.72 28.63
C GLU A 684 10.15 -19.82 27.87
N HIS A 685 9.05 -19.46 27.20
CA HIS A 685 8.17 -20.42 26.52
C HIS A 685 8.79 -21.02 25.25
N LEU A 686 9.84 -20.42 24.67
CA LEU A 686 10.53 -20.97 23.50
C LEU A 686 11.36 -22.19 23.92
N ASN A 687 11.02 -23.39 23.47
CA ASN A 687 11.67 -24.62 23.92
C ASN A 687 13.16 -24.69 23.49
N THR A 688 14.06 -24.96 24.44
CA THR A 688 15.51 -25.02 24.18
C THR A 688 15.87 -26.13 23.21
N ASP A 689 15.28 -27.33 23.35
CA ASP A 689 15.57 -28.46 22.47
C ASP A 689 15.12 -28.15 21.05
N ALA A 690 13.93 -27.54 20.88
CA ALA A 690 13.46 -27.10 19.57
C ALA A 690 14.39 -26.06 18.93
N LEU A 691 14.91 -25.10 19.71
CA LEU A 691 15.89 -24.11 19.23
C LEU A 691 17.19 -24.76 18.77
N MET A 692 17.69 -25.71 19.55
CA MET A 692 18.86 -26.48 19.17
C MET A 692 18.57 -27.28 17.88
N ASP A 693 17.41 -27.91 17.76
CA ASP A 693 17.01 -28.67 16.57
C ASP A 693 16.92 -27.77 15.32
N ALA A 694 16.30 -26.59 15.44
CA ALA A 694 16.21 -25.63 14.34
C ALA A 694 17.58 -25.14 13.88
N MET A 695 18.51 -24.87 14.81
CA MET A 695 19.88 -24.49 14.47
C MET A 695 20.69 -25.66 13.85
N MET A 696 20.36 -26.92 14.19
CA MET A 696 21.01 -28.11 13.63
C MET A 696 20.50 -28.49 12.23
N HIS A 697 19.28 -28.11 11.87
CA HIS A 697 18.70 -28.34 10.55
C HIS A 697 19.26 -27.41 9.45
N ASP A 698 19.86 -26.28 9.83
CA ASP A 698 20.53 -25.38 8.89
C ASP A 698 21.88 -25.95 8.43
N LYS A 699 22.25 -25.76 7.16
CA LYS A 699 23.31 -26.50 6.42
C LYS A 699 24.75 -26.17 6.83
N LYS A 700 25.05 -26.12 8.12
CA LYS A 700 26.41 -25.86 8.66
C LYS A 700 26.89 -26.94 9.65
N PHE A 701 26.26 -28.12 9.66
CA PHE A 701 26.64 -29.21 10.55
C PHE A 701 27.63 -30.19 9.91
N ARG A 702 28.79 -30.36 10.55
CA ARG A 702 29.65 -31.55 10.41
C ARG A 702 30.05 -32.00 11.82
N GLU A 703 29.76 -33.26 12.16
CA GLU A 703 30.31 -33.98 13.32
C GLU A 703 30.17 -33.29 14.71
N GLY A 704 29.00 -32.75 15.07
CA GLY A 704 28.75 -32.28 16.44
C GLY A 704 29.25 -30.87 16.77
N HIS A 705 29.69 -30.13 15.76
CA HIS A 705 30.16 -28.75 15.88
C HIS A 705 29.32 -27.79 15.03
N MET A 706 29.11 -26.57 15.53
CA MET A 706 28.31 -25.53 14.87
C MET A 706 29.19 -24.38 14.38
N VAL A 707 28.80 -23.78 13.25
CA VAL A 707 29.44 -22.58 12.71
C VAL A 707 28.71 -21.33 13.20
N PHE A 708 29.44 -20.45 13.89
CA PHE A 708 28.93 -19.17 14.39
C PHE A 708 29.80 -18.00 13.92
N ILE A 709 29.17 -16.84 13.83
CA ILE A 709 29.87 -15.56 13.79
C ILE A 709 29.93 -15.05 15.21
N ILE A 710 31.15 -14.80 15.69
CA ILE A 710 31.44 -14.45 17.09
C ILE A 710 32.23 -13.15 17.10
N PRO A 711 31.80 -12.13 17.85
CA PRO A 711 32.58 -10.91 18.06
C PRO A 711 33.79 -11.20 18.95
N ASP A 712 34.95 -10.69 18.54
CA ASP A 712 36.20 -10.76 19.31
C ASP A 712 36.34 -9.56 20.25
N ARG A 713 35.79 -8.42 19.81
CA ARG A 713 35.64 -7.14 20.50
C ARG A 713 34.61 -6.32 19.71
N ILE A 714 34.16 -5.19 20.23
CA ILE A 714 33.35 -4.25 19.45
C ILE A 714 34.17 -3.80 18.22
N GLY A 715 33.56 -3.90 17.03
CA GLY A 715 34.20 -3.55 15.76
C GLY A 715 34.97 -4.68 15.07
N ALA A 716 34.98 -5.90 15.62
CA ALA A 716 35.62 -7.04 14.98
C ALA A 716 34.95 -8.38 15.32
N ALA A 717 34.61 -9.15 14.29
CA ALA A 717 34.06 -10.50 14.43
C ALA A 717 34.79 -11.53 13.56
N ARG A 718 34.70 -12.81 13.95
CA ARG A 718 35.30 -13.94 13.23
C ARG A 718 34.31 -15.08 13.02
N ILE A 719 34.60 -15.91 12.02
CA ILE A 719 33.88 -17.16 11.77
C ILE A 719 34.52 -18.26 12.62
N VAL A 720 33.77 -18.84 13.55
CA VAL A 720 34.19 -20.00 14.37
C VAL A 720 33.43 -21.22 13.88
N LYS A 721 34.13 -22.25 13.41
CA LYS A 721 33.51 -23.40 12.72
C LYS A 721 33.26 -24.59 13.66
N ASP A 722 33.79 -24.54 14.87
CA ASP A 722 33.93 -25.65 15.80
C ASP A 722 33.30 -25.39 17.18
N VAL A 723 32.23 -24.59 17.24
CA VAL A 723 31.58 -24.25 18.53
C VAL A 723 30.93 -25.49 19.15
N PRO A 724 31.24 -25.83 20.42
CA PRO A 724 30.60 -26.93 21.13
C PRO A 724 29.10 -26.69 21.35
N VAL A 725 28.27 -27.68 21.00
CA VAL A 725 26.81 -27.65 21.21
C VAL A 725 26.42 -27.37 22.67
N THR A 726 27.21 -27.87 23.62
CA THR A 726 27.01 -27.62 25.06
C THR A 726 27.16 -26.15 25.43
N ALA A 727 28.15 -25.46 24.86
CA ALA A 727 28.35 -24.02 25.08
C ALA A 727 27.19 -23.20 24.50
N VAL A 728 26.68 -23.59 23.33
CA VAL A 728 25.50 -22.94 22.73
C VAL A 728 24.25 -23.15 23.59
N ARG A 729 24.01 -24.37 24.07
CA ARG A 729 22.88 -24.66 24.97
C ARG A 729 22.96 -23.83 26.25
N ASP A 730 24.14 -23.73 26.87
CA ASP A 730 24.34 -22.92 28.08
C ASP A 730 24.02 -21.43 27.83
N VAL A 731 24.41 -20.89 26.67
CA VAL A 731 24.09 -19.52 26.25
C VAL A 731 22.58 -19.33 26.09
N ILE A 732 21.89 -20.27 25.42
CA ILE A 732 20.43 -20.23 25.23
C ILE A 732 19.69 -20.21 26.58
N GLU A 733 20.13 -21.03 27.54
CA GLU A 733 19.55 -21.04 28.89
C GLU A 733 19.81 -19.74 29.67
N LEU A 734 20.96 -19.10 29.48
CA LEU A 734 21.26 -17.81 30.10
C LEU A 734 20.40 -16.69 29.51
N LEU A 735 20.21 -16.66 28.18
CA LEU A 735 19.36 -15.66 27.52
C LEU A 735 17.89 -15.72 27.94
N LYS A 736 17.42 -16.87 28.45
CA LYS A 736 16.05 -17.04 28.96
C LYS A 736 15.83 -16.49 30.36
N LYS A 737 16.85 -16.54 31.21
CA LYS A 737 16.73 -16.17 32.62
C LYS A 737 16.58 -14.66 32.83
N GLY A 738 16.90 -13.87 31.81
CA GLY A 738 17.02 -12.42 31.95
C GLY A 738 18.18 -12.04 32.86
N ASP A 739 18.48 -10.75 32.93
CA ASP A 739 19.41 -10.21 33.94
C ASP A 739 18.76 -10.17 35.33
#